data_AF-A0A1V1P347-F1
#
_entry.id   AF-A0A1V1P347-F1
#
_cell.length_a   1.000
_cell.length_b   1.000
_cell.length_c   1.000
_cell.angle_alpha   90.00
_cell.angle_beta   90.00
_cell.angle_gamma   90.00
#
_symmetry.space_group_name_H-M   'P 1'
#
loop_
_entity.id
_entity.type
_entity.pdbx_description
1 polymer ?
#
loop_
_entity_poly.entity_id
_entity_poly.type
_entity_poly.pdbx_seq_one_letter_code
_entity_poly.pdbx_strand_id
1 'polypeptide(L)'
;MNGINPFEARINSFYNSESPATYVSMIQQAGPRYEGPVAFNPDKDVIENVGLIELYQTVLDRAKSLSIDLEQPTCTSGITSALLLATTRISSFYNLLGNEAYTDALDPTIGFGTDSVEYGSLAPTIFTFMNQTPDLLDEEFTLLCGRPEKGARPAYNRFLWNFTKGEGEVAYALSYYITDENRDGFIDEADARKLYPQGHGDAWGHYLTSMKSYYDLLSHPQFNWVPRAEKFSVEGVVIDVDYYDERKFSETAASKAKVGSELVNMAYRKHYVEDPEGQFQGYKDTDKERAWGVTGWARRAYLGTLFDWTMANAIIPTEDTDPTHTGLKKIDRSTVSDILEIASQGRNIQLQYDHANSGLNPLGIVSDAVPFDINPARLDPSSLISATHFEQVYENALEAMENARAVFDYANNIKNRMRQVTVSADEFADQVIDKDREYRNQLIVIFGTPYEGTIGPGKAYPTGYKGPDYYFYNYIDVTEVSEKTIPPASEDMTAHFEPRQVNFMGSQTEMQSDLQLQFTHFLKTDLEGSEYVSTDFSEVVDITFPISTGDYSFQAPSEWGMRKAPGEIQIALIELIKAEADLQLALAQYAGLMGEIGYKLLILKGRTELNNSELEIGDKWRDLTEKFNASMVTLRNVADVADYLSDEVKDEADYLAEYLPKMCGAMACDTTSGARGALKTTGGTASKILKAGSFAARAAADGVETQKELAQMDIDTEIQKANFKYDIQQILAEVEGLLGNEAPTRIDIFKKREHMRQVSEKYRAVLAKGLRLLEERQVYNARVAKKTQGKRYMDMAFRLNLNESLSKYRNAFDIAARYVYLTAKAYDYDTNLSDRDPASAKSFLTDIVKQRHLGQYENGQYLLGLGGLGDILTTMKINYSVLKRQMGFDTPQTETGRFSLRSELMRIKHDASSDQVFREELKKKRVDDLWTIPEFRKFCRPFASQSMGEQPGIVISFGTQILFGNNFFGWPLSGGDHAYDPTNFATKVRSVGVWFEGYDNSQLSETPRVYLVPTGMDVMLVPDSTELDTREWTIVDQKLPIPLPVRGSDLTNPDWIPSLDSLDGSMIKIRRFSSFRAYHDSGYFDANQMSFESRLVGRSVWNTRWMIIIPGGVFHYDQDFGLETFIENVKDIKLFFQTYAISGN
;
A
#
# COMPACT_ATOMS: atom_id res chain seq x y z
N MET A 1 7.45 11.04 20.61
CA MET A 1 7.35 9.99 19.56
C MET A 1 5.91 9.55 19.32
N ASN A 2 5.05 9.39 20.34
CA ASN A 2 3.66 8.95 20.16
C ASN A 2 2.80 9.83 19.22
N GLY A 3 3.10 11.14 19.10
CA GLY A 3 2.40 12.06 18.19
C GLY A 3 2.90 12.07 16.73
N ILE A 4 3.93 11.29 16.40
CA ILE A 4 4.50 11.19 15.04
C ILE A 4 4.32 9.75 14.57
N ASN A 5 3.10 9.33 14.28
CA ASN A 5 2.84 7.98 13.76
C ASN A 5 2.39 8.05 12.29
N PRO A 6 2.63 6.99 11.48
CA PRO A 6 2.37 7.01 10.04
C PRO A 6 0.87 6.94 9.68
N PHE A 7 -0.01 6.71 10.65
CA PHE A 7 -1.44 6.48 10.42
C PHE A 7 -2.28 7.72 10.74
N GLU A 8 -1.96 8.43 11.81
CA GLU A 8 -2.66 9.62 12.28
C GLU A 8 -2.24 10.86 11.51
N ALA A 9 -3.12 11.87 11.52
CA ALA A 9 -2.72 13.20 11.08
C ALA A 9 -1.62 13.69 12.03
N ARG A 10 -0.53 14.24 11.45
CA ARG A 10 0.57 14.83 12.24
C ARG A 10 0.12 16.08 13.02
N ILE A 11 -1.09 16.56 12.73
CA ILE A 11 -1.75 17.72 13.34
C ILE A 11 -3.15 17.28 13.81
N ASN A 12 -3.49 17.56 15.07
CA ASN A 12 -4.77 17.21 15.70
C ASN A 12 -5.65 18.42 16.05
N SER A 13 -5.14 19.64 15.85
CA SER A 13 -5.88 20.89 16.03
C SER A 13 -6.55 21.32 14.74
N PHE A 14 -7.77 20.84 14.50
CA PHE A 14 -8.59 21.18 13.31
C PHE A 14 -9.17 22.60 13.33
N TYR A 15 -8.84 23.34 14.36
CA TYR A 15 -9.53 24.56 14.76
C TYR A 15 -8.98 25.74 13.90
N ASN A 16 -7.69 25.75 13.47
CA ASN A 16 -7.01 26.83 12.69
C ASN A 16 -5.94 26.29 11.72
N SER A 17 -5.93 25.00 11.45
CA SER A 17 -5.08 24.48 10.39
C SER A 17 -5.82 24.55 9.07
N GLU A 18 -5.05 24.67 7.99
CA GLU A 18 -5.50 24.23 6.67
C GLU A 18 -6.03 22.78 6.73
N SER A 19 -6.72 22.33 5.68
CA SER A 19 -7.13 20.92 5.54
C SER A 19 -5.96 19.98 5.88
N PRO A 20 -6.16 18.95 6.71
CA PRO A 20 -5.11 17.99 7.05
C PRO A 20 -4.51 17.36 5.80
N ALA A 21 -3.24 16.93 5.87
CA ALA A 21 -2.63 16.11 4.84
C ALA A 21 -3.56 14.97 4.37
N THR A 22 -3.82 14.93 3.06
CA THR A 22 -4.64 13.89 2.42
C THR A 22 -3.81 12.75 1.86
N TYR A 23 -2.47 12.80 1.95
CA TYR A 23 -1.62 11.70 1.50
C TYR A 23 -1.93 10.41 2.26
N VAL A 24 -2.16 9.34 1.50
CA VAL A 24 -2.56 8.01 1.97
C VAL A 24 -1.40 7.01 1.92
N SER A 25 -0.54 7.09 0.91
CA SER A 25 0.56 6.14 0.70
C SER A 25 1.56 6.17 1.87
N MET A 26 1.87 4.99 2.43
CA MET A 26 2.93 4.88 3.44
C MET A 26 4.32 5.19 2.87
N ILE A 27 4.54 4.94 1.58
CA ILE A 27 5.81 5.19 0.88
C ILE A 27 6.07 6.69 0.75
N GLN A 28 5.05 7.44 0.34
CA GLN A 28 5.08 8.91 0.30
C GLN A 28 5.37 9.49 1.69
N GLN A 29 4.76 8.93 2.74
CA GLN A 29 4.96 9.40 4.11
C GLN A 29 6.35 9.12 4.69
N ALA A 30 6.97 7.99 4.32
CA ALA A 30 8.35 7.69 4.73
C ALA A 30 9.31 8.80 4.29
N GLY A 31 9.05 9.37 3.11
CA GLY A 31 9.77 10.53 2.58
C GLY A 31 11.17 10.21 2.05
N PRO A 32 11.98 11.25 1.76
CA PRO A 32 13.32 11.06 1.24
C PRO A 32 14.25 10.44 2.31
N ARG A 33 15.44 10.05 1.87
CA ARG A 33 16.50 9.59 2.77
C ARG A 33 16.93 10.75 3.69
N TYR A 34 17.35 10.43 4.90
CA TYR A 34 17.99 11.41 5.78
C TYR A 34 19.28 11.99 5.17
N GLU A 35 19.28 13.30 4.91
CA GLU A 35 20.44 14.06 4.39
C GLU A 35 21.02 15.05 5.42
N GLY A 36 20.41 15.15 6.58
CA GLY A 36 20.81 16.06 7.64
C GLY A 36 19.64 16.43 8.56
N PRO A 37 19.92 17.11 9.68
CA PRO A 37 18.89 17.51 10.63
C PRO A 37 17.84 18.40 9.96
N VAL A 38 16.58 18.04 10.14
CA VAL A 38 15.44 18.85 9.71
C VAL A 38 14.94 19.71 10.86
N ALA A 39 14.36 20.87 10.54
CA ALA A 39 13.83 21.75 11.57
C ALA A 39 12.61 21.10 12.24
N PHE A 40 12.62 20.98 13.57
CA PHE A 40 11.41 20.70 14.35
C PHE A 40 10.57 21.96 14.46
N ASN A 41 10.07 22.41 13.31
CA ASN A 41 9.08 23.46 13.25
C ASN A 41 7.69 22.79 13.21
N PRO A 42 6.81 23.06 14.18
CA PRO A 42 5.45 22.51 14.20
C PRO A 42 4.53 23.05 13.09
N ASP A 43 5.04 23.96 12.24
CA ASP A 43 4.34 24.50 11.07
C ASP A 43 3.90 23.35 10.17
N LYS A 44 2.63 23.37 9.75
CA LYS A 44 2.09 22.38 8.80
C LYS A 44 3.00 22.24 7.57
N ASP A 45 3.38 23.35 6.95
CA ASP A 45 4.27 23.38 5.78
C ASP A 45 5.70 22.93 6.06
N VAL A 46 6.06 22.67 7.31
CA VAL A 46 7.36 22.11 7.66
C VAL A 46 7.19 20.65 8.07
N ILE A 47 6.30 20.34 9.01
CA ILE A 47 6.16 18.98 9.53
C ILE A 47 5.43 18.01 8.58
N GLU A 48 4.56 18.50 7.70
CA GLU A 48 3.93 17.68 6.65
C GLU A 48 4.79 17.59 5.37
N ASN A 49 5.72 18.53 5.16
CA ASN A 49 6.63 18.54 4.00
C ASN A 49 7.95 17.78 4.25
N VAL A 50 8.20 17.33 5.48
CA VAL A 50 9.37 16.52 5.84
C VAL A 50 9.00 15.04 5.94
N GLY A 51 9.89 14.14 5.52
CA GLY A 51 9.68 12.69 5.61
C GLY A 51 9.69 12.16 7.05
N LEU A 52 9.00 11.04 7.31
CA LEU A 52 9.08 10.37 8.62
C LEU A 52 10.50 9.87 8.91
N ILE A 53 11.23 9.39 7.91
CA ILE A 53 12.62 8.96 8.07
C ILE A 53 13.49 10.14 8.55
N GLU A 54 13.35 11.29 7.92
CA GLU A 54 14.11 12.49 8.28
C GLU A 54 13.80 12.98 9.70
N LEU A 55 12.52 13.01 10.06
CA LEU A 55 12.06 13.40 11.40
C LEU A 55 12.61 12.45 12.47
N TYR A 56 12.41 11.14 12.31
CA TYR A 56 12.82 10.17 13.31
C TYR A 56 14.35 10.09 13.45
N GLN A 57 15.10 10.18 12.36
CA GLN A 57 16.57 10.21 12.42
C GLN A 57 17.06 11.48 13.14
N THR A 58 16.44 12.63 12.89
CA THR A 58 16.76 13.87 13.61
C THR A 58 16.46 13.74 15.12
N VAL A 59 15.35 13.09 15.49
CA VAL A 59 15.03 12.79 16.91
C VAL A 59 16.09 11.88 17.51
N LEU A 60 16.46 10.80 16.80
CA LEU A 60 17.44 9.81 17.27
C LEU A 60 18.80 10.47 17.51
N ASP A 61 19.31 11.22 16.54
CA ASP A 61 20.62 11.89 16.63
C ASP A 61 20.63 12.93 17.75
N ARG A 62 19.53 13.68 17.92
CA ARG A 62 19.38 14.61 19.04
C ARG A 62 19.36 13.87 20.39
N ALA A 63 18.61 12.77 20.49
CA ALA A 63 18.54 11.96 21.70
C ALA A 63 19.90 11.37 22.07
N LYS A 64 20.67 10.88 21.10
CA LYS A 64 22.04 10.39 21.31
C LYS A 64 22.97 11.50 21.82
N SER A 65 22.93 12.68 21.19
CA SER A 65 23.72 13.86 21.60
C SER A 65 23.44 14.32 23.03
N LEU A 66 22.25 14.04 23.57
CA LEU A 66 21.83 14.38 24.93
C LEU A 66 21.99 13.22 25.92
N SER A 67 22.55 12.08 25.51
CA SER A 67 22.64 10.89 26.36
C SER A 67 23.97 10.13 26.23
N ILE A 68 24.08 9.24 25.25
CA ILE A 68 25.21 8.32 25.09
C ILE A 68 26.44 8.99 24.46
N ASP A 69 26.25 10.08 23.70
CA ASP A 69 27.34 10.82 23.03
C ASP A 69 27.87 12.00 23.88
N LEU A 70 27.39 12.16 25.13
CA LEU A 70 27.87 13.20 26.05
C LEU A 70 29.33 12.96 26.47
N GLU A 71 30.05 14.03 26.88
CA GLU A 71 31.38 13.90 27.50
C GLU A 71 31.36 13.01 28.76
N GLN A 72 30.22 13.04 29.48
CA GLN A 72 29.88 12.09 30.54
C GLN A 72 28.62 11.31 30.13
N PRO A 73 28.78 10.19 29.39
CA PRO A 73 27.67 9.42 28.87
C PRO A 73 26.73 8.94 29.97
N THR A 74 25.43 9.08 29.77
CA THR A 74 24.41 8.53 30.67
C THR A 74 23.54 7.53 29.90
N CYS A 75 23.52 6.28 30.35
CA CYS A 75 22.71 5.21 29.74
C CYS A 75 21.92 4.49 30.84
N THR A 76 20.71 4.97 31.09
CA THR A 76 19.73 4.27 31.95
C THR A 76 18.85 3.38 31.09
N SER A 77 18.15 2.41 31.70
CA SER A 77 17.19 1.57 30.97
C SER A 77 16.15 2.40 30.20
N GLY A 78 15.68 3.52 30.75
CA GLY A 78 14.76 4.44 30.07
C GLY A 78 15.37 5.15 28.85
N ILE A 79 16.66 5.50 28.90
CA ILE A 79 17.37 6.09 27.75
C ILE A 79 17.55 5.05 26.65
N THR A 80 18.05 3.86 26.98
CA THR A 80 18.19 2.73 26.04
C THR A 80 16.87 2.44 25.33
N SER A 81 15.79 2.44 26.11
CA SER A 81 14.42 2.23 25.66
C SER A 81 13.97 3.26 24.62
N ALA A 82 14.25 4.53 24.86
CA ALA A 82 13.87 5.62 23.96
C ALA A 82 14.70 5.59 22.67
N LEU A 83 16.01 5.30 22.76
CA LEU A 83 16.87 5.16 21.60
C LEU A 83 16.45 3.98 20.72
N LEU A 84 16.16 2.82 21.33
CA LEU A 84 15.63 1.66 20.62
C LEU A 84 14.33 1.96 19.91
N LEU A 85 13.37 2.61 20.59
CA LEU A 85 12.09 2.95 19.98
C LEU A 85 12.25 3.80 18.70
N ALA A 86 13.12 4.82 18.73
CA ALA A 86 13.40 5.63 17.54
C ALA A 86 14.03 4.79 16.42
N THR A 87 15.05 3.99 16.77
CA THR A 87 15.74 3.10 15.83
C THR A 87 14.80 2.08 15.20
N THR A 88 13.92 1.44 15.98
CA THR A 88 12.95 0.46 15.49
C THR A 88 11.95 1.10 14.52
N ARG A 89 11.54 2.36 14.75
CA ARG A 89 10.67 3.08 13.80
C ARG A 89 11.39 3.39 12.49
N ILE A 90 12.64 3.87 12.54
CA ILE A 90 13.47 4.11 11.35
C ILE A 90 13.69 2.80 10.58
N SER A 91 14.06 1.74 11.29
CA SER A 91 14.21 0.39 10.74
C SER A 91 12.91 -0.08 10.07
N SER A 92 11.76 0.14 10.69
CA SER A 92 10.45 -0.24 10.13
C SER A 92 10.12 0.54 8.85
N PHE A 93 10.45 1.83 8.76
CA PHE A 93 10.26 2.59 7.51
C PHE A 93 11.17 2.07 6.39
N TYR A 94 12.44 1.78 6.67
CA TYR A 94 13.32 1.18 5.67
C TYR A 94 12.93 -0.25 5.30
N ASN A 95 12.40 -1.03 6.24
CA ASN A 95 11.85 -2.36 5.97
C ASN A 95 10.62 -2.25 5.06
N LEU A 96 9.71 -1.31 5.32
CA LEU A 96 8.57 -1.01 4.43
C LEU A 96 9.04 -0.69 3.01
N LEU A 97 10.03 0.21 2.85
CA LEU A 97 10.58 0.54 1.54
C LEU A 97 11.28 -0.66 0.88
N GLY A 98 11.94 -1.53 1.67
CA GLY A 98 12.54 -2.77 1.18
C GLY A 98 11.50 -3.80 0.73
N ASN A 99 10.36 -3.88 1.43
CA ASN A 99 9.23 -4.73 1.04
C ASN A 99 8.59 -4.23 -0.24
N GLU A 100 8.44 -2.91 -0.41
CA GLU A 100 7.95 -2.31 -1.64
C GLU A 100 8.90 -2.63 -2.81
N ALA A 101 10.19 -2.33 -2.67
CA ALA A 101 11.20 -2.65 -3.67
C ALA A 101 11.28 -4.15 -4.01
N TYR A 102 11.06 -5.02 -3.03
CA TYR A 102 10.99 -6.47 -3.26
C TYR A 102 9.70 -6.86 -4.01
N THR A 103 8.57 -6.26 -3.65
CA THR A 103 7.27 -6.45 -4.33
C THR A 103 7.36 -6.02 -5.79
N ASP A 104 7.99 -4.88 -6.06
CA ASP A 104 8.25 -4.39 -7.42
C ASP A 104 9.13 -5.36 -8.21
N ALA A 105 10.13 -5.98 -7.58
CA ALA A 105 10.97 -7.00 -8.21
C ALA A 105 10.22 -8.32 -8.47
N LEU A 106 9.13 -8.61 -7.74
CA LEU A 106 8.32 -9.81 -7.96
C LEU A 106 7.24 -9.62 -9.04
N ASP A 107 6.80 -8.38 -9.26
CA ASP A 107 5.83 -8.00 -10.28
C ASP A 107 6.17 -6.67 -10.97
N PRO A 108 7.24 -6.64 -11.79
CA PRO A 108 7.70 -5.46 -12.53
C PRO A 108 6.83 -5.11 -13.75
N THR A 109 5.71 -5.80 -13.97
CA THR A 109 4.88 -5.60 -15.16
C THR A 109 3.58 -4.84 -14.86
N ILE A 110 2.73 -4.63 -15.87
CA ILE A 110 1.59 -3.68 -15.78
C ILE A 110 0.51 -4.14 -14.78
N GLY A 111 0.61 -5.32 -14.15
CA GLY A 111 -0.20 -5.68 -12.97
C GLY A 111 -1.71 -5.67 -13.20
N PHE A 112 -2.15 -5.85 -14.44
CA PHE A 112 -3.54 -6.15 -14.79
C PHE A 112 -3.69 -7.66 -14.93
N GLY A 113 -4.75 -8.23 -14.35
CA GLY A 113 -5.02 -9.67 -14.46
C GLY A 113 -5.29 -10.09 -15.91
N THR A 114 -5.21 -11.39 -16.20
CA THR A 114 -5.33 -11.91 -17.57
C THR A 114 -6.68 -11.63 -18.22
N ASP A 115 -7.71 -11.32 -17.43
CA ASP A 115 -9.08 -11.07 -17.89
C ASP A 115 -9.37 -9.59 -18.21
N SER A 116 -8.40 -8.68 -18.05
CA SER A 116 -8.60 -7.25 -18.33
C SER A 116 -8.65 -6.96 -19.84
N VAL A 117 -9.80 -6.42 -20.29
CA VAL A 117 -10.10 -6.15 -21.71
C VAL A 117 -9.25 -5.02 -22.31
N GLU A 118 -8.77 -4.08 -21.50
CA GLU A 118 -8.07 -2.88 -21.98
C GLU A 118 -6.55 -3.07 -22.04
N TYR A 119 -5.96 -3.79 -21.07
CA TYR A 119 -4.49 -3.91 -20.91
C TYR A 119 -3.99 -5.27 -20.39
N GLY A 120 -4.88 -6.22 -20.07
CA GLY A 120 -4.49 -7.52 -19.48
C GLY A 120 -3.68 -8.40 -20.43
N SER A 121 -3.89 -8.24 -21.73
CA SER A 121 -3.11 -8.91 -22.79
C SER A 121 -1.66 -8.42 -22.88
N LEU A 122 -1.42 -7.12 -22.68
CA LEU A 122 -0.07 -6.50 -22.80
C LEU A 122 0.77 -6.62 -21.52
N ALA A 123 0.16 -6.95 -20.40
CA ALA A 123 0.81 -7.06 -19.10
C ALA A 123 2.07 -7.97 -19.06
N PRO A 124 2.28 -8.99 -19.92
CA PRO A 124 3.50 -9.81 -19.88
C PRO A 124 4.63 -9.33 -20.80
N THR A 125 4.39 -8.40 -21.73
CA THR A 125 5.37 -8.05 -22.79
C THR A 125 6.10 -6.73 -22.57
N ILE A 126 5.55 -5.83 -21.75
CA ILE A 126 6.15 -4.53 -21.42
C ILE A 126 6.38 -4.47 -19.90
N PHE A 127 7.53 -3.95 -19.50
CA PHE A 127 7.95 -3.86 -18.10
C PHE A 127 8.39 -2.45 -17.71
N THR A 128 8.36 -2.14 -16.41
CA THR A 128 8.30 -0.75 -15.92
C THR A 128 9.53 0.11 -16.20
N PHE A 129 10.73 -0.45 -16.30
CA PHE A 129 11.99 0.25 -16.57
C PHE A 129 12.71 -0.28 -17.82
N MET A 130 11.97 -0.70 -18.85
CA MET A 130 12.46 -1.18 -20.16
C MET A 130 13.39 -0.22 -20.92
N ASN A 131 13.38 1.07 -20.59
CA ASN A 131 14.29 2.05 -21.18
C ASN A 131 15.54 2.33 -20.32
N GLN A 132 15.61 1.74 -19.12
CA GLN A 132 16.76 1.84 -18.21
C GLN A 132 17.50 0.50 -18.05
N THR A 133 16.90 -0.62 -18.48
CA THR A 133 17.50 -1.96 -18.51
C THR A 133 17.17 -2.72 -19.80
N PRO A 134 18.01 -3.67 -20.23
CA PRO A 134 17.83 -4.35 -21.51
C PRO A 134 16.72 -5.41 -21.50
N ASP A 135 16.45 -6.05 -20.36
CA ASP A 135 15.47 -7.12 -20.23
C ASP A 135 14.88 -7.17 -18.81
N LEU A 136 13.82 -7.96 -18.64
CA LEU A 136 13.08 -8.09 -17.38
C LEU A 136 13.91 -8.70 -16.25
N LEU A 137 14.81 -9.62 -16.58
CA LEU A 137 15.67 -10.25 -15.58
C LEU A 137 16.67 -9.23 -15.01
N ASP A 138 17.15 -8.32 -15.85
CA ASP A 138 18.00 -7.20 -15.45
C ASP A 138 17.26 -6.14 -14.63
N GLU A 139 15.99 -5.85 -14.97
CA GLU A 139 15.12 -5.00 -14.16
C GLU A 139 14.93 -5.55 -12.75
N GLU A 140 14.46 -6.79 -12.63
CA GLU A 140 14.22 -7.43 -11.33
C GLU A 140 15.50 -7.49 -10.50
N PHE A 141 16.64 -7.83 -11.13
CA PHE A 141 17.92 -7.91 -10.43
C PHE A 141 18.32 -6.54 -9.87
N THR A 142 18.09 -5.49 -10.67
CA THR A 142 18.37 -4.10 -10.27
C THR A 142 17.38 -3.60 -9.21
N LEU A 143 16.11 -4.01 -9.25
CA LEU A 143 15.15 -3.71 -8.18
C LEU A 143 15.57 -4.36 -6.85
N LEU A 144 16.20 -5.54 -6.89
CA LEU A 144 16.72 -6.20 -5.70
C LEU A 144 18.02 -5.57 -5.14
N CYS A 145 19.02 -5.24 -5.96
CA CYS A 145 20.33 -4.76 -5.46
C CYS A 145 20.74 -3.33 -5.83
N GLY A 146 19.87 -2.60 -6.53
CA GLY A 146 20.16 -1.30 -7.11
C GLY A 146 20.97 -1.40 -8.41
N ARG A 147 21.10 -0.25 -9.07
CA ARG A 147 21.90 0.02 -10.27
C ARG A 147 23.40 -0.09 -9.93
N PRO A 148 24.22 -0.57 -10.86
CA PRO A 148 25.66 -0.68 -10.66
C PRO A 148 26.37 0.68 -10.63
N GLU A 149 25.77 1.71 -11.22
CA GLU A 149 26.31 3.06 -11.25
C GLU A 149 26.16 3.77 -9.90
N LYS A 150 27.17 4.56 -9.51
CA LYS A 150 27.07 5.42 -8.33
C LYS A 150 26.12 6.58 -8.64
N GLY A 151 24.87 6.44 -8.22
CA GLY A 151 23.90 7.53 -8.34
C GLY A 151 24.09 8.59 -7.25
N ALA A 152 23.33 9.67 -7.39
CA ALA A 152 23.27 10.79 -6.43
C ALA A 152 21.82 10.98 -5.94
N ARG A 153 21.65 11.91 -4.99
CA ARG A 153 20.32 12.37 -4.57
C ARG A 153 19.45 12.68 -5.80
N PRO A 154 18.15 12.31 -5.81
CA PRO A 154 17.39 11.68 -4.72
C PRO A 154 17.37 10.14 -4.72
N ALA A 155 17.68 9.49 -5.84
CA ALA A 155 17.49 8.04 -5.99
C ALA A 155 18.71 7.20 -5.57
N TYR A 156 19.92 7.76 -5.53
CA TYR A 156 21.15 7.00 -5.30
C TYR A 156 21.24 5.80 -6.27
N ASN A 157 21.48 4.60 -5.76
CA ASN A 157 21.57 3.38 -6.55
C ASN A 157 20.20 2.88 -7.04
N ARG A 158 19.09 3.52 -6.71
CA ARG A 158 17.74 3.08 -7.13
C ARG A 158 17.43 3.55 -8.55
N PHE A 159 16.44 2.94 -9.19
CA PHE A 159 15.91 3.43 -10.44
C PHE A 159 15.31 4.83 -10.27
N LEU A 160 15.48 5.65 -11.29
CA LEU A 160 14.79 6.92 -11.41
C LEU A 160 13.40 6.68 -12.00
N TRP A 161 12.46 7.57 -11.71
CA TRP A 161 11.10 7.54 -12.27
C TRP A 161 11.14 7.52 -13.80
N ASN A 162 10.50 6.53 -14.42
CA ASN A 162 10.75 6.19 -15.83
C ASN A 162 9.96 7.05 -16.84
N PHE A 163 10.15 8.37 -16.82
CA PHE A 163 9.62 9.28 -17.84
C PHE A 163 10.64 9.50 -18.97
N THR A 164 10.97 8.42 -19.67
CA THR A 164 12.04 8.36 -20.68
C THR A 164 11.55 8.52 -22.12
N LYS A 165 10.26 8.81 -22.33
CA LYS A 165 9.60 9.01 -23.63
C LYS A 165 9.59 7.78 -24.54
N GLY A 166 9.37 6.60 -23.97
CA GLY A 166 9.23 5.33 -24.70
C GLY A 166 8.18 4.40 -24.07
N GLU A 167 8.10 3.15 -24.55
CA GLU A 167 7.07 2.19 -24.11
C GLU A 167 7.09 1.91 -22.61
N GLY A 168 8.28 1.89 -22.00
CA GLY A 168 8.45 1.73 -20.55
C GLY A 168 7.82 2.86 -19.71
N GLU A 169 7.62 4.06 -20.27
CA GLU A 169 6.97 5.17 -19.55
C GLU A 169 5.49 4.88 -19.30
N VAL A 170 4.81 4.30 -20.29
CA VAL A 170 3.40 3.92 -20.16
C VAL A 170 3.25 2.80 -19.13
N ALA A 171 4.11 1.78 -19.20
CA ALA A 171 4.12 0.69 -18.23
C ALA A 171 4.40 1.20 -16.81
N TYR A 172 5.34 2.13 -16.66
CA TYR A 172 5.66 2.78 -15.39
C TYR A 172 4.48 3.56 -14.82
N ALA A 173 3.91 4.49 -15.59
CA ALA A 173 2.82 5.34 -15.15
C ALA A 173 1.58 4.51 -14.74
N LEU A 174 1.26 3.45 -15.49
CA LEU A 174 0.14 2.55 -15.20
C LEU A 174 0.42 1.60 -14.03
N SER A 175 1.63 1.04 -13.93
CA SER A 175 1.95 0.07 -12.89
C SER A 175 1.91 0.73 -11.51
N TYR A 176 2.57 1.89 -11.38
CA TYR A 176 2.67 2.65 -10.13
C TYR A 176 1.53 3.66 -9.91
N TYR A 177 0.59 3.77 -10.86
CA TYR A 177 -0.54 4.71 -10.84
C TYR A 177 -0.08 6.15 -10.56
N ILE A 178 0.72 6.71 -11.48
CA ILE A 178 1.19 8.10 -11.36
C ILE A 178 0.11 9.05 -11.88
N THR A 179 -0.33 9.96 -11.02
CA THR A 179 -1.30 11.02 -11.29
C THR A 179 -0.64 12.40 -11.15
N ASP A 180 -1.32 13.47 -11.57
CA ASP A 180 -0.86 14.85 -11.42
C ASP A 180 -0.96 15.29 -9.96
N GLU A 181 0.08 14.96 -9.18
CA GLU A 181 0.17 15.21 -7.75
C GLU A 181 0.53 16.67 -7.42
N ASN A 182 1.24 17.34 -8.33
CA ASN A 182 1.68 18.71 -8.15
C ASN A 182 0.67 19.76 -8.66
N ARG A 183 -0.31 19.34 -9.46
CA ARG A 183 -1.37 20.12 -10.09
C ARG A 183 -0.89 21.16 -11.09
N ASP A 184 0.19 20.89 -11.81
CA ASP A 184 0.69 21.72 -12.90
C ASP A 184 0.06 21.36 -14.27
N GLY A 185 -0.77 20.32 -14.31
CA GLY A 185 -1.46 19.84 -15.51
C GLY A 185 -0.67 18.83 -16.33
N PHE A 186 0.50 18.39 -15.85
CA PHE A 186 1.31 17.36 -16.46
C PHE A 186 1.42 16.14 -15.53
N ILE A 187 1.77 14.98 -16.10
CA ILE A 187 2.11 13.78 -15.34
C ILE A 187 3.57 13.49 -15.68
N ASP A 188 4.47 13.72 -14.72
CA ASP A 188 5.91 13.65 -14.97
C ASP A 188 6.73 13.11 -13.78
N GLU A 189 8.07 13.19 -13.89
CA GLU A 189 8.97 12.74 -12.84
C GLU A 189 8.88 13.53 -11.53
N ALA A 190 8.35 14.75 -11.54
CA ALA A 190 8.13 15.55 -10.35
C ALA A 190 6.95 15.00 -9.54
N ASP A 191 5.88 14.53 -10.20
CA ASP A 191 4.76 13.87 -9.54
C ASP A 191 5.17 12.52 -8.97
N ALA A 192 5.84 11.72 -9.78
CA ALA A 192 6.34 10.43 -9.33
C ALA A 192 7.34 10.56 -8.17
N ARG A 193 8.11 11.64 -8.11
CA ARG A 193 8.98 11.96 -6.97
C ARG A 193 8.21 12.26 -5.69
N LYS A 194 7.02 12.85 -5.77
CA LYS A 194 6.18 13.03 -4.57
C LYS A 194 5.65 11.70 -4.06
N LEU A 195 5.25 10.80 -4.96
CA LEU A 195 4.72 9.47 -4.60
C LEU A 195 5.81 8.50 -4.10
N TYR A 196 6.98 8.51 -4.76
CA TYR A 196 8.12 7.63 -4.49
C TYR A 196 9.40 8.45 -4.26
N PRO A 197 9.57 9.10 -3.10
CA PRO A 197 10.62 10.11 -2.87
C PRO A 197 12.07 9.62 -3.01
N GLN A 198 12.30 8.31 -2.90
CA GLN A 198 13.62 7.70 -2.99
C GLN A 198 13.87 7.00 -4.34
N GLY A 199 12.94 7.05 -5.30
CA GLY A 199 12.98 6.22 -6.51
C GLY A 199 12.57 4.77 -6.23
N HIS A 200 12.92 3.86 -7.14
CA HIS A 200 12.43 2.47 -7.13
C HIS A 200 13.54 1.44 -6.97
N GLY A 201 13.29 0.42 -6.16
CA GLY A 201 14.24 -0.67 -5.96
C GLY A 201 15.33 -0.43 -4.90
N ASP A 202 16.42 -1.17 -5.07
CA ASP A 202 17.43 -1.52 -4.07
C ASP A 202 16.84 -2.08 -2.77
N ALA A 203 16.03 -3.14 -2.88
CA ALA A 203 15.46 -3.85 -1.73
C ALA A 203 16.54 -4.24 -0.71
N TRP A 204 17.64 -4.83 -1.19
CA TRP A 204 18.79 -5.20 -0.37
C TRP A 204 19.40 -3.99 0.36
N GLY A 205 19.59 -2.86 -0.30
CA GLY A 205 20.10 -1.63 0.30
C GLY A 205 19.15 -1.02 1.33
N HIS A 206 17.84 -1.10 1.13
CA HIS A 206 16.84 -0.72 2.12
C HIS A 206 16.93 -1.60 3.38
N TYR A 207 16.97 -2.93 3.24
CA TYR A 207 17.14 -3.82 4.39
C TYR A 207 18.50 -3.67 5.08
N LEU A 208 19.57 -3.42 4.32
CA LEU A 208 20.87 -3.08 4.90
C LEU A 208 20.80 -1.80 5.73
N THR A 209 20.14 -0.75 5.24
CA THR A 209 19.98 0.52 5.96
C THR A 209 19.12 0.33 7.21
N SER A 210 18.07 -0.49 7.11
CA SER A 210 17.23 -0.88 8.25
C SER A 210 18.05 -1.57 9.34
N MET A 211 18.81 -2.61 8.99
CA MET A 211 19.67 -3.33 9.94
C MET A 211 20.80 -2.46 10.50
N LYS A 212 21.38 -1.60 9.66
CA LYS A 212 22.44 -0.67 10.07
C LYS A 212 21.98 0.22 11.23
N SER A 213 20.72 0.65 11.24
CA SER A 213 20.17 1.49 12.31
C SER A 213 20.31 0.83 13.69
N TYR A 214 20.12 -0.50 13.78
CA TYR A 214 20.38 -1.25 15.02
C TYR A 214 21.86 -1.42 15.32
N TYR A 215 22.66 -1.79 14.32
CA TYR A 215 24.10 -1.99 14.50
C TYR A 215 24.84 -0.70 14.90
N ASP A 216 24.37 0.47 14.47
CA ASP A 216 24.91 1.77 14.88
C ASP A 216 24.69 2.03 16.38
N LEU A 217 23.61 1.52 16.98
CA LEU A 217 23.43 1.54 18.44
C LEU A 217 24.25 0.44 19.14
N LEU A 218 24.19 -0.80 18.63
CA LEU A 218 24.89 -1.95 19.23
C LEU A 218 26.41 -1.81 19.23
N SER A 219 26.97 -1.02 18.30
CA SER A 219 28.41 -0.73 18.25
C SER A 219 28.84 0.36 19.24
N HIS A 220 27.90 1.09 19.85
CA HIS A 220 28.21 2.13 20.81
C HIS A 220 28.58 1.55 22.18
N PRO A 221 29.77 1.82 22.75
CA PRO A 221 30.27 1.14 23.97
C PRO A 221 29.37 1.27 25.21
N GLN A 222 28.58 2.33 25.28
CA GLN A 222 27.70 2.67 26.40
C GLN A 222 26.27 2.17 26.20
N PHE A 223 25.94 1.64 25.02
CA PHE A 223 24.62 1.09 24.73
C PHE A 223 24.58 -0.40 25.08
N ASN A 224 23.47 -0.84 25.69
CA ASN A 224 23.25 -2.24 26.02
C ASN A 224 21.81 -2.63 25.69
N TRP A 225 21.61 -3.65 24.86
CA TRP A 225 20.26 -4.12 24.52
C TRP A 225 19.65 -4.88 25.69
N VAL A 226 18.47 -4.46 26.14
CA VAL A 226 17.73 -5.12 27.23
C VAL A 226 16.37 -5.58 26.69
N PRO A 227 16.14 -6.89 26.54
CA PRO A 227 14.87 -7.40 26.05
C PRO A 227 13.71 -7.03 26.97
N ARG A 228 12.63 -6.47 26.41
CA ARG A 228 11.50 -5.96 27.21
C ARG A 228 10.22 -5.76 26.41
N ALA A 229 9.08 -5.81 27.10
CA ALA A 229 7.78 -5.59 26.48
C ALA A 229 7.57 -4.08 26.33
N GLU A 230 7.07 -3.65 25.17
CA GLU A 230 6.72 -2.25 24.98
C GLU A 230 5.49 -1.93 25.84
N LYS A 231 5.61 -0.88 26.67
CA LYS A 231 4.50 -0.37 27.47
C LYS A 231 3.83 0.76 26.71
N PHE A 232 2.56 0.57 26.37
CA PHE A 232 1.76 1.58 25.69
C PHE A 232 0.63 2.04 26.60
N SER A 233 0.37 3.34 26.64
CA SER A 233 -0.75 3.89 27.40
C SER A 233 -1.95 4.07 26.47
N VAL A 234 -3.03 3.30 26.69
CA VAL A 234 -4.33 3.49 26.05
C VAL A 234 -5.30 3.99 27.11
N GLU A 235 -5.86 5.19 26.93
CA GLU A 235 -6.79 5.83 27.89
C GLU A 235 -6.26 5.91 29.34
N GLY A 236 -4.95 6.11 29.50
CA GLY A 236 -4.30 6.16 30.82
C GLY A 236 -4.06 4.80 31.46
N VAL A 237 -4.46 3.70 30.81
CA VAL A 237 -4.10 2.34 31.19
C VAL A 237 -2.85 1.94 30.43
N VAL A 238 -1.76 1.70 31.16
CA VAL A 238 -0.53 1.16 30.58
C VAL A 238 -0.74 -0.34 30.34
N ILE A 239 -0.84 -0.72 29.07
CA ILE A 239 -0.89 -2.10 28.61
C ILE A 239 0.47 -2.47 27.99
N ASP A 240 0.82 -3.75 28.09
CA ASP A 240 2.00 -4.29 27.41
C ASP A 240 1.59 -4.67 25.97
N VAL A 241 2.19 -4.05 24.96
CA VAL A 241 1.76 -4.10 23.54
C VAL A 241 2.80 -4.76 22.64
N ASP A 242 3.35 -5.89 23.11
CA ASP A 242 4.29 -6.76 22.39
C ASP A 242 5.78 -6.37 22.46
N TYR A 243 6.61 -7.33 22.07
CA TYR A 243 8.08 -7.33 22.00
C TYR A 243 8.58 -6.81 20.66
N TYR A 244 8.25 -5.55 20.41
CA TYR A 244 8.35 -4.95 19.09
C TYR A 244 9.79 -4.92 18.54
N ASP A 245 10.80 -4.70 19.38
CA ASP A 245 12.17 -4.44 18.91
C ASP A 245 12.90 -5.71 18.44
N GLU A 246 12.91 -6.80 19.23
CA GLU A 246 13.60 -8.06 18.89
C GLU A 246 12.96 -8.76 17.70
N ARG A 247 11.63 -8.74 17.65
CA ARG A 247 10.87 -9.28 16.53
C ARG A 247 11.13 -8.47 15.27
N LYS A 248 11.13 -7.14 15.33
CA LYS A 248 11.42 -6.29 14.16
C LYS A 248 12.85 -6.41 13.68
N PHE A 249 13.83 -6.60 14.58
CA PHE A 249 15.19 -6.95 14.21
C PHE A 249 15.22 -8.27 13.42
N SER A 250 14.60 -9.32 13.97
CA SER A 250 14.61 -10.67 13.38
C SER A 250 13.85 -10.73 12.05
N GLU A 251 12.69 -10.06 11.96
CA GLU A 251 11.89 -9.89 10.75
C GLU A 251 12.69 -9.19 9.65
N THR A 252 13.35 -8.07 9.98
CA THR A 252 14.19 -7.34 9.01
C THR A 252 15.38 -8.17 8.55
N ALA A 253 16.04 -8.88 9.48
CA ALA A 253 17.14 -9.78 9.15
C ALA A 253 16.68 -10.94 8.25
N ALA A 254 15.49 -11.49 8.51
CA ALA A 254 14.90 -12.55 7.70
C ALA A 254 14.56 -12.05 6.29
N SER A 255 13.92 -10.88 6.16
CA SER A 255 13.66 -10.25 4.86
C SER A 255 14.95 -9.96 4.09
N LYS A 256 16.00 -9.47 4.78
CA LYS A 256 17.32 -9.28 4.17
C LYS A 256 17.89 -10.60 3.66
N ALA A 257 17.87 -11.65 4.48
CA ALA A 257 18.39 -12.98 4.10
C ALA A 257 17.61 -13.57 2.91
N LYS A 258 16.28 -13.39 2.88
CA LYS A 258 15.41 -13.79 1.77
C LYS A 258 15.79 -13.08 0.47
N VAL A 259 15.90 -11.75 0.47
CA VAL A 259 16.36 -11.00 -0.72
C VAL A 259 17.79 -11.40 -1.12
N GLY A 260 18.66 -11.68 -0.16
CA GLY A 260 19.99 -12.21 -0.44
C GLY A 260 19.97 -13.56 -1.16
N SER A 261 19.08 -14.47 -0.77
CA SER A 261 18.84 -15.76 -1.43
C SER A 261 18.31 -15.57 -2.85
N GLU A 262 17.39 -14.64 -3.07
CA GLU A 262 16.87 -14.31 -4.40
C GLU A 262 17.96 -13.70 -5.30
N LEU A 263 18.79 -12.79 -4.78
CA LEU A 263 19.91 -12.20 -5.53
C LEU A 263 20.91 -13.23 -6.01
N VAL A 264 21.22 -14.25 -5.20
CA VAL A 264 22.09 -15.36 -5.60
C VAL A 264 21.44 -16.15 -6.73
N ASN A 265 20.14 -16.45 -6.63
CA ASN A 265 19.41 -17.17 -7.65
C ASN A 265 19.34 -16.39 -8.96
N MET A 266 19.04 -15.09 -8.90
CA MET A 266 18.93 -14.20 -10.06
C MET A 266 20.27 -13.98 -10.75
N ALA A 267 21.34 -13.72 -9.98
CA ALA A 267 22.70 -13.67 -10.53
C ALA A 267 23.04 -14.99 -11.24
N TYR A 268 22.62 -16.13 -10.68
CA TYR A 268 22.85 -17.41 -11.31
C TYR A 268 22.07 -17.56 -12.63
N ARG A 269 20.77 -17.25 -12.65
CA ARG A 269 19.94 -17.29 -13.87
C ARG A 269 20.49 -16.39 -14.98
N LYS A 270 20.89 -15.16 -14.64
CA LYS A 270 21.42 -14.19 -15.60
C LYS A 270 22.62 -14.72 -16.37
N HIS A 271 23.54 -15.40 -15.67
CA HIS A 271 24.76 -15.93 -16.26
C HIS A 271 24.66 -17.39 -16.73
N TYR A 272 23.54 -18.07 -16.47
CA TYR A 272 23.37 -19.46 -16.85
C TYR A 272 23.28 -19.65 -18.37
N VAL A 273 23.90 -20.74 -18.84
CA VAL A 273 23.78 -21.29 -20.19
C VAL A 273 23.74 -22.82 -20.08
N GLU A 274 22.99 -23.48 -20.95
CA GLU A 274 22.90 -24.95 -20.94
C GLU A 274 24.16 -25.62 -21.50
N ASP A 275 24.96 -24.91 -22.30
CA ASP A 275 26.16 -25.45 -22.92
C ASP A 275 27.25 -25.82 -21.89
N PRO A 276 27.67 -27.10 -21.80
CA PRO A 276 28.66 -27.52 -20.79
C PRO A 276 30.00 -26.79 -20.89
N GLU A 277 30.43 -26.39 -22.09
CA GLU A 277 31.66 -25.60 -22.29
C GLU A 277 31.51 -24.14 -21.81
N GLY A 278 30.29 -23.60 -21.88
CA GLY A 278 29.93 -22.27 -21.38
C GLY A 278 29.56 -22.25 -19.89
N GLN A 279 29.28 -23.40 -19.29
CA GLN A 279 29.06 -23.55 -17.86
C GLN A 279 30.39 -23.47 -17.11
N PHE A 280 30.60 -22.41 -16.31
CA PHE A 280 31.88 -22.21 -15.62
C PHE A 280 31.80 -21.91 -14.12
N GLN A 281 32.78 -22.51 -13.45
CA GLN A 281 33.24 -22.54 -12.05
C GLN A 281 33.18 -21.19 -11.29
N GLY A 282 31.97 -20.80 -10.86
CA GLY A 282 31.74 -19.80 -9.82
C GLY A 282 31.12 -18.47 -10.24
N TYR A 283 30.80 -18.26 -11.53
CA TYR A 283 30.17 -17.05 -12.10
C TYR A 283 30.61 -15.77 -11.41
N LYS A 284 31.90 -15.46 -11.52
CA LYS A 284 32.49 -14.29 -10.86
C LYS A 284 32.20 -13.04 -11.67
N ASP A 285 32.00 -11.93 -10.97
CA ASP A 285 31.94 -10.62 -11.58
C ASP A 285 33.28 -10.28 -12.24
N THR A 286 33.24 -9.65 -13.41
CA THR A 286 34.43 -9.12 -14.06
C THR A 286 34.98 -7.93 -13.29
N ASP A 287 34.12 -7.16 -12.61
CA ASP A 287 34.50 -6.13 -11.65
C ASP A 287 34.66 -6.73 -10.24
N LYS A 288 35.91 -6.81 -9.78
CA LYS A 288 36.25 -7.35 -8.46
C LYS A 288 35.83 -6.46 -7.29
N GLU A 289 35.69 -5.15 -7.51
CA GLU A 289 35.28 -4.21 -6.46
C GLU A 289 33.76 -4.24 -6.24
N ARG A 290 33.00 -4.51 -7.31
CA ARG A 290 31.54 -4.70 -7.24
C ARG A 290 31.16 -6.08 -6.68
N ALA A 291 31.76 -7.13 -7.26
CA ALA A 291 31.56 -8.53 -6.88
C ALA A 291 30.08 -8.99 -6.88
N TRP A 292 29.33 -8.70 -7.95
CA TRP A 292 27.92 -9.07 -8.14
C TRP A 292 27.69 -10.40 -8.88
N GLY A 293 28.74 -11.20 -9.05
CA GLY A 293 28.61 -12.58 -9.52
C GLY A 293 28.04 -13.50 -8.42
N VAL A 294 27.68 -14.73 -8.78
CA VAL A 294 27.10 -15.73 -7.84
C VAL A 294 27.97 -15.91 -6.61
N THR A 295 29.29 -16.08 -6.77
CA THR A 295 30.21 -16.22 -5.63
C THR A 295 30.22 -14.99 -4.72
N GLY A 296 30.14 -13.79 -5.31
CA GLY A 296 30.20 -12.53 -4.55
C GLY A 296 28.93 -12.28 -3.75
N TRP A 297 27.76 -12.44 -4.38
CA TRP A 297 26.46 -12.37 -3.71
C TRP A 297 26.30 -13.48 -2.67
N ALA A 298 26.68 -14.72 -2.98
CA ALA A 298 26.56 -15.83 -2.02
C ALA A 298 27.37 -15.54 -0.75
N ARG A 299 28.61 -15.05 -0.87
CA ARG A 299 29.43 -14.65 0.29
C ARG A 299 28.81 -13.51 1.07
N ARG A 300 28.37 -12.44 0.39
CA ARG A 300 27.79 -11.24 1.03
C ARG A 300 26.49 -11.58 1.76
N ALA A 301 25.59 -12.31 1.11
CA ALA A 301 24.30 -12.71 1.64
C ALA A 301 24.47 -13.72 2.79
N TYR A 302 25.31 -14.74 2.62
CA TYR A 302 25.53 -15.76 3.65
C TYR A 302 26.19 -15.19 4.90
N LEU A 303 27.27 -14.40 4.76
CA LEU A 303 27.93 -13.79 5.92
C LEU A 303 27.01 -12.77 6.62
N GLY A 304 26.26 -11.96 5.86
CA GLY A 304 25.26 -11.06 6.43
C GLY A 304 24.20 -11.82 7.24
N THR A 305 23.69 -12.92 6.68
CA THR A 305 22.71 -13.81 7.34
C THR A 305 23.30 -14.43 8.61
N LEU A 306 24.55 -14.90 8.56
CA LEU A 306 25.24 -15.48 9.72
C LEU A 306 25.44 -14.46 10.85
N PHE A 307 25.84 -13.24 10.52
CA PHE A 307 26.02 -12.17 11.50
C PHE A 307 24.69 -11.77 12.14
N ASP A 308 23.64 -11.60 11.36
CA ASP A 308 22.32 -11.27 11.89
C ASP A 308 21.75 -12.41 12.73
N TRP A 309 21.90 -13.66 12.29
CA TRP A 309 21.49 -14.83 13.06
C TRP A 309 22.23 -14.89 14.40
N THR A 310 23.54 -14.65 14.40
CA THR A 310 24.36 -14.62 15.61
C THR A 310 23.90 -13.50 16.54
N MET A 311 23.65 -12.31 16.00
CA MET A 311 23.18 -11.16 16.78
C MET A 311 21.78 -11.38 17.34
N ALA A 312 20.84 -11.91 16.55
CA ALA A 312 19.50 -12.28 17.01
C ALA A 312 19.57 -13.27 18.18
N ASN A 313 20.43 -14.28 18.10
CA ASN A 313 20.65 -15.21 19.20
C ASN A 313 21.36 -14.58 20.41
N ALA A 314 22.13 -13.50 20.22
CA ALA A 314 22.80 -12.79 21.31
C ALA A 314 21.84 -11.86 22.07
N ILE A 315 20.93 -11.18 21.37
CA ILE A 315 19.96 -10.26 21.99
C ILE A 315 18.72 -11.00 22.51
N ILE A 316 18.37 -12.18 21.96
CA ILE A 316 17.19 -12.97 22.37
C ILE A 316 17.63 -14.14 23.27
N PRO A 317 17.15 -14.23 24.53
CA PRO A 317 17.50 -15.31 25.44
C PRO A 317 16.94 -16.66 24.94
N THR A 318 17.60 -17.76 25.32
CA THR A 318 17.18 -19.12 24.88
C THR A 318 15.84 -19.52 25.49
N GLU A 319 15.59 -19.14 26.73
CA GLU A 319 14.35 -19.35 27.48
C GLU A 319 14.13 -18.14 28.38
N ASP A 320 12.88 -17.68 28.49
CA ASP A 320 12.50 -16.69 29.49
C ASP A 320 12.31 -17.38 30.84
N THR A 321 13.23 -17.15 31.77
CA THR A 321 13.24 -17.81 33.09
C THR A 321 12.30 -17.18 34.11
N ASP A 322 11.66 -16.04 33.80
CA ASP A 322 10.75 -15.37 34.73
C ASP A 322 9.34 -16.00 34.63
N PRO A 323 8.81 -16.65 35.69
CA PRO A 323 7.49 -17.27 35.64
C PRO A 323 6.32 -16.26 35.58
N THR A 324 6.58 -14.96 35.83
CA THR A 324 5.58 -13.88 35.69
C THR A 324 5.43 -13.39 34.24
N HIS A 325 6.37 -13.77 33.39
CA HIS A 325 6.39 -13.47 31.97
C HIS A 325 5.55 -14.48 31.17
N THR A 326 4.28 -14.15 30.94
CA THR A 326 3.33 -14.96 30.15
C THR A 326 2.76 -14.20 28.96
N GLY A 327 2.41 -14.89 27.86
CA GLY A 327 1.84 -14.27 26.67
C GLY A 327 2.82 -13.28 26.02
N LEU A 328 2.36 -12.05 25.75
CA LEU A 328 3.17 -10.93 25.24
C LEU A 328 4.27 -10.48 26.21
N LYS A 329 4.41 -11.12 27.39
CA LYS A 329 5.53 -10.95 28.30
C LYS A 329 6.58 -12.06 28.23
N LYS A 330 6.43 -13.08 27.40
CA LYS A 330 7.50 -14.06 27.20
C LYS A 330 8.39 -13.73 25.98
N ILE A 331 9.64 -13.32 26.19
CA ILE A 331 10.63 -13.19 25.09
C ILE A 331 11.60 -14.34 25.15
N ASP A 332 11.55 -15.22 24.18
CA ASP A 332 12.62 -16.16 23.94
C ASP A 332 12.63 -16.61 22.48
N ARG A 333 13.57 -17.49 22.14
CA ARG A 333 13.70 -18.02 20.78
C ARG A 333 12.51 -18.88 20.34
N SER A 334 11.60 -19.26 21.24
CA SER A 334 10.37 -19.97 20.87
C SER A 334 9.25 -19.02 20.44
N THR A 335 9.29 -17.75 20.87
CA THR A 335 8.29 -16.73 20.51
C THR A 335 8.69 -15.90 19.28
N VAL A 336 9.98 -15.87 18.91
CA VAL A 336 10.50 -15.19 17.71
C VAL A 336 10.87 -16.19 16.61
N SER A 337 9.89 -16.64 15.83
CA SER A 337 10.07 -17.65 14.77
C SER A 337 10.95 -17.20 13.61
N ASP A 338 11.07 -15.89 13.37
CA ASP A 338 11.86 -15.32 12.26
C ASP A 338 13.36 -15.70 12.33
N ILE A 339 13.88 -16.08 13.52
CA ILE A 339 15.25 -16.60 13.66
C ILE A 339 15.45 -17.88 12.85
N LEU A 340 14.42 -18.73 12.78
CA LEU A 340 14.45 -19.95 11.97
C LEU A 340 14.45 -19.61 10.48
N GLU A 341 13.75 -18.56 10.08
CA GLU A 341 13.73 -18.08 8.70
C GLU A 341 15.11 -17.56 8.26
N ILE A 342 15.80 -16.79 9.11
CA ILE A 342 17.19 -16.38 8.85
C ILE A 342 18.08 -17.61 8.60
N ALA A 343 17.99 -18.63 9.46
CA ALA A 343 18.77 -19.87 9.30
C ALA A 343 18.37 -20.66 8.05
N SER A 344 17.08 -20.71 7.72
CA SER A 344 16.53 -21.35 6.52
C SER A 344 17.07 -20.70 5.25
N GLN A 345 17.02 -19.37 5.17
CA GLN A 345 17.55 -18.61 4.03
C GLN A 345 19.07 -18.75 3.91
N GLY A 346 19.80 -18.80 5.03
CA GLY A 346 21.23 -19.12 5.01
C GLY A 346 21.55 -20.50 4.40
N ARG A 347 20.73 -21.51 4.69
CA ARG A 347 20.85 -22.84 4.06
C ARG A 347 20.48 -22.79 2.58
N ASN A 348 19.45 -22.03 2.20
CA ASN A 348 19.06 -21.87 0.80
C ASN A 348 20.18 -21.21 -0.02
N ILE A 349 20.82 -20.16 0.50
CA ILE A 349 21.98 -19.51 -0.14
C ILE A 349 23.12 -20.53 -0.34
N GLN A 350 23.43 -21.31 0.69
CA GLN A 350 24.45 -22.36 0.60
C GLN A 350 24.08 -23.42 -0.44
N LEU A 351 22.83 -23.90 -0.44
CA LEU A 351 22.34 -24.88 -1.42
C LEU A 351 22.44 -24.36 -2.85
N GLN A 352 22.05 -23.10 -3.11
CA GLN A 352 22.16 -22.51 -4.45
C GLN A 352 23.63 -22.38 -4.90
N TYR A 353 24.53 -22.02 -3.98
CA TYR A 353 25.96 -21.99 -4.25
C TYR A 353 26.51 -23.39 -4.57
N ASP A 354 26.10 -24.39 -3.79
CA ASP A 354 26.48 -25.79 -4.00
C ASP A 354 25.91 -26.33 -5.31
N HIS A 355 24.67 -25.99 -5.66
CA HIS A 355 24.05 -26.32 -6.95
C HIS A 355 24.89 -25.81 -8.11
N ALA A 356 25.27 -24.53 -8.09
CA ALA A 356 26.13 -23.93 -9.10
C ALA A 356 27.51 -24.61 -9.18
N ASN A 357 28.06 -25.06 -8.05
CA ASN A 357 29.34 -25.79 -8.02
C ASN A 357 29.21 -27.25 -8.48
N SER A 358 28.05 -27.88 -8.29
CA SER A 358 27.78 -29.27 -8.69
C SER A 358 27.25 -29.40 -10.12
N GLY A 359 27.09 -28.28 -10.85
CA GLY A 359 26.55 -28.27 -12.21
C GLY A 359 25.03 -28.47 -12.29
N LEU A 360 24.29 -28.25 -11.19
CA LEU A 360 22.83 -28.22 -11.20
C LEU A 360 22.38 -26.85 -11.68
N ASN A 361 21.35 -26.79 -12.53
CA ASN A 361 20.85 -25.52 -13.04
C ASN A 361 20.19 -24.64 -11.93
N PRO A 362 19.90 -23.35 -12.20
CA PRO A 362 19.30 -22.45 -11.21
C PRO A 362 17.92 -22.87 -10.70
N LEU A 363 17.24 -23.80 -11.39
CA LEU A 363 15.97 -24.39 -10.95
C LEU A 363 16.18 -25.59 -9.99
N GLY A 364 17.43 -26.02 -9.77
CA GLY A 364 17.78 -27.18 -8.95
C GLY A 364 17.60 -28.52 -9.65
N ILE A 365 17.60 -28.52 -10.99
CA ILE A 365 17.48 -29.73 -11.82
C ILE A 365 18.86 -30.08 -12.38
N VAL A 366 19.17 -31.38 -12.42
CA VAL A 366 20.39 -31.89 -13.08
C VAL A 366 20.26 -31.64 -14.59
N SER A 367 21.30 -31.14 -15.24
CA SER A 367 21.31 -30.93 -16.70
C SER A 367 20.88 -32.18 -17.47
N ASP A 368 21.24 -33.37 -17.00
CA ASP A 368 20.94 -34.62 -17.71
C ASP A 368 19.61 -35.28 -17.27
N ALA A 369 18.84 -34.64 -16.38
CA ALA A 369 17.58 -35.20 -15.93
C ALA A 369 16.55 -35.24 -17.08
N VAL A 370 16.07 -36.44 -17.38
CA VAL A 370 14.95 -36.66 -18.31
C VAL A 370 13.83 -37.34 -17.51
N PRO A 371 12.61 -36.78 -17.46
CA PRO A 371 11.50 -37.41 -16.75
C PRO A 371 11.07 -38.73 -17.43
N PHE A 372 10.55 -39.71 -16.69
CA PHE A 372 10.10 -40.99 -17.26
C PHE A 372 8.80 -41.53 -16.64
N ASP A 373 8.04 -40.67 -15.94
CA ASP A 373 6.76 -41.03 -15.34
C ASP A 373 5.61 -40.98 -16.38
N ILE A 374 5.76 -41.75 -17.45
CA ILE A 374 4.80 -41.83 -18.55
C ILE A 374 3.86 -43.04 -18.42
N ASN A 375 2.66 -42.90 -18.96
CA ASN A 375 1.71 -43.97 -19.10
C ASN A 375 2.02 -44.78 -20.37
N PRO A 376 2.52 -46.03 -20.26
CA PRO A 376 2.86 -46.85 -21.42
C PRO A 376 1.67 -47.16 -22.31
N ALA A 377 0.44 -47.16 -21.78
CA ALA A 377 -0.77 -47.41 -22.56
C ALA A 377 -1.09 -46.27 -23.53
N ARG A 378 -0.59 -45.05 -23.28
CA ARG A 378 -0.77 -43.89 -24.16
C ARG A 378 0.27 -43.82 -25.27
N LEU A 379 1.35 -44.58 -25.21
CA LEU A 379 2.33 -44.65 -26.31
C LEU A 379 1.86 -45.50 -27.49
N ASP A 380 0.74 -46.21 -27.35
CA ASP A 380 0.17 -46.99 -28.44
C ASP A 380 -0.47 -46.06 -29.50
N PRO A 381 0.04 -46.02 -30.74
CA PRO A 381 -0.53 -45.18 -31.78
C PRO A 381 -1.98 -45.52 -32.13
N SER A 382 -2.43 -46.74 -31.82
CA SER A 382 -3.81 -47.19 -32.03
C SER A 382 -4.80 -46.72 -30.95
N SER A 383 -4.29 -46.14 -29.85
CA SER A 383 -5.11 -45.61 -28.76
C SER A 383 -5.79 -44.29 -29.15
N LEU A 384 -7.06 -44.11 -28.76
CA LEU A 384 -7.82 -42.87 -28.96
C LEU A 384 -7.22 -41.66 -28.20
N ILE A 385 -6.40 -41.92 -27.18
CA ILE A 385 -5.76 -40.91 -26.33
C ILE A 385 -4.22 -41.01 -26.41
N SER A 386 -3.70 -41.39 -27.59
CA SER A 386 -2.28 -41.59 -27.81
C SER A 386 -1.49 -40.30 -27.61
N ALA A 387 -0.38 -40.41 -26.89
CA ALA A 387 0.51 -39.31 -26.56
C ALA A 387 1.93 -39.84 -26.40
N THR A 388 2.87 -39.19 -27.08
CA THR A 388 4.31 -39.42 -26.96
C THR A 388 4.82 -39.06 -25.56
N HIS A 389 6.10 -39.31 -25.27
CA HIS A 389 6.67 -38.95 -23.97
C HIS A 389 6.66 -37.43 -23.77
N PHE A 390 7.12 -36.65 -24.75
CA PHE A 390 7.02 -35.19 -24.72
C PHE A 390 5.58 -34.70 -24.43
N GLU A 391 4.58 -35.23 -25.14
CA GLU A 391 3.19 -34.78 -25.01
C GLU A 391 2.60 -35.03 -23.61
N GLN A 392 2.96 -36.15 -22.97
CA GLN A 392 2.50 -36.45 -21.60
C GLN A 392 3.14 -35.52 -20.57
N VAL A 393 4.43 -35.17 -20.71
CA VAL A 393 5.10 -34.23 -19.80
C VAL A 393 4.64 -32.79 -20.07
N TYR A 394 4.34 -32.46 -21.33
CA TYR A 394 3.76 -31.18 -21.74
C TYR A 394 2.40 -30.92 -21.06
N GLU A 395 1.53 -31.93 -20.98
CA GLU A 395 0.24 -31.82 -20.28
C GLU A 395 0.42 -31.46 -18.79
N ASN A 396 1.37 -32.12 -18.10
CA ASN A 396 1.68 -31.80 -16.70
C ASN A 396 2.23 -30.37 -16.52
N ALA A 397 3.01 -29.88 -17.49
CA ALA A 397 3.50 -28.51 -17.45
C ALA A 397 2.38 -27.48 -17.61
N LEU A 398 1.35 -27.77 -18.43
CA LEU A 398 0.17 -26.90 -18.53
C LEU A 398 -0.60 -26.82 -17.21
N GLU A 399 -0.76 -27.92 -16.48
CA GLU A 399 -1.42 -27.91 -15.16
C GLU A 399 -0.64 -27.06 -14.14
N ALA A 400 0.70 -27.17 -14.13
CA ALA A 400 1.54 -26.34 -13.28
C ALA A 400 1.47 -24.84 -13.66
N MET A 401 1.43 -24.53 -14.95
CA MET A 401 1.25 -23.17 -15.48
C MET A 401 -0.12 -22.58 -15.10
N GLU A 402 -1.19 -23.39 -15.13
CA GLU A 402 -2.53 -22.97 -14.71
C GLU A 402 -2.59 -22.61 -13.22
N ASN A 403 -1.98 -23.43 -12.37
CA ASN A 403 -1.86 -23.14 -10.94
C ASN A 403 -1.10 -21.83 -10.69
N ALA A 404 0.02 -21.59 -11.39
CA ALA A 404 0.76 -20.34 -11.27
C ALA A 404 -0.06 -19.12 -11.72
N ARG A 405 -0.83 -19.26 -12.81
CA ARG A 405 -1.74 -18.22 -13.30
C ARG A 405 -2.83 -17.88 -12.27
N ALA A 406 -3.44 -18.88 -11.64
CA ALA A 406 -4.45 -18.65 -10.62
C ALA A 406 -3.92 -17.84 -9.42
N VAL A 407 -2.68 -18.09 -8.99
CA VAL A 407 -2.03 -17.31 -7.94
C VAL A 407 -1.67 -15.89 -8.42
N PHE A 408 -1.23 -15.74 -9.67
CA PHE A 408 -0.96 -14.44 -10.30
C PHE A 408 -2.21 -13.55 -10.35
N ASP A 409 -3.33 -14.10 -10.81
CA ASP A 409 -4.60 -13.37 -10.93
C ASP A 409 -5.12 -12.92 -9.55
N TYR A 410 -4.91 -13.74 -8.51
CA TYR A 410 -5.22 -13.37 -7.12
C TYR A 410 -4.37 -12.20 -6.62
N ALA A 411 -3.05 -12.23 -6.85
CA ALA A 411 -2.15 -11.14 -6.50
C ALA A 411 -2.52 -9.83 -7.22
N ASN A 412 -2.84 -9.91 -8.52
CA ASN A 412 -3.31 -8.77 -9.31
C ASN A 412 -4.64 -8.20 -8.80
N ASN A 413 -5.55 -9.02 -8.27
CA ASN A 413 -6.78 -8.53 -7.65
C ASN A 413 -6.46 -7.61 -6.46
N ILE A 414 -5.49 -7.98 -5.62
CA ILE A 414 -5.04 -7.17 -4.49
C ILE A 414 -4.38 -5.87 -4.98
N LYS A 415 -3.50 -5.94 -5.98
CA LYS A 415 -2.89 -4.76 -6.61
C LYS A 415 -3.95 -3.79 -7.15
N ASN A 416 -5.00 -4.31 -7.79
CA ASN A 416 -6.12 -3.50 -8.28
C ASN A 416 -6.96 -2.89 -7.14
N ARG A 417 -7.14 -3.57 -6.01
CA ARG A 417 -7.79 -2.99 -4.82
C ARG A 417 -6.95 -1.86 -4.22
N MET A 418 -5.63 -2.00 -4.19
CA MET A 418 -4.73 -0.92 -3.78
C MET A 418 -4.90 0.30 -4.70
N ARG A 419 -4.90 0.10 -6.03
CA ARG A 419 -5.20 1.17 -7.00
C ARG A 419 -6.55 1.82 -6.75
N GLN A 420 -7.61 1.06 -6.46
CA GLN A 420 -8.93 1.62 -6.13
C GLN A 420 -8.90 2.51 -4.87
N VAL A 421 -8.09 2.15 -3.87
CA VAL A 421 -7.90 2.99 -2.68
C VAL A 421 -7.19 4.29 -3.05
N THR A 422 -6.15 4.23 -3.90
CA THR A 422 -5.43 5.41 -4.40
C THR A 422 -6.33 6.31 -5.22
N VAL A 423 -7.03 5.78 -6.24
CA VAL A 423 -8.03 6.53 -7.04
C VAL A 423 -9.02 7.24 -6.14
N SER A 424 -9.59 6.52 -5.17
CA SER A 424 -10.52 7.12 -4.22
C SER A 424 -9.86 8.20 -3.38
N ALA A 425 -8.59 8.03 -2.99
CA ALA A 425 -7.80 9.00 -2.22
C ALA A 425 -7.59 10.30 -2.99
N ASP A 426 -7.26 10.20 -4.27
CA ASP A 426 -7.03 11.34 -5.16
C ASP A 426 -8.33 12.12 -5.36
N GLU A 427 -9.42 11.44 -5.72
CA GLU A 427 -10.75 12.04 -5.80
C GLU A 427 -11.16 12.72 -4.49
N PHE A 428 -10.79 12.12 -3.35
CA PHE A 428 -11.07 12.69 -2.05
C PHE A 428 -10.20 13.92 -1.75
N ALA A 429 -8.93 13.92 -2.16
CA ALA A 429 -8.04 15.07 -2.01
C ALA A 429 -8.55 16.27 -2.81
N ASP A 430 -8.99 16.05 -4.05
CA ASP A 430 -9.59 17.11 -4.88
C ASP A 430 -10.87 17.67 -4.27
N GLN A 431 -11.75 16.79 -3.77
CA GLN A 431 -12.95 17.21 -3.03
C GLN A 431 -12.62 18.05 -1.80
N VAL A 432 -11.53 17.73 -1.08
CA VAL A 432 -11.07 18.49 0.09
C VAL A 432 -10.64 19.89 -0.32
N ILE A 433 -9.92 20.03 -1.42
CA ILE A 433 -9.44 21.33 -1.91
C ILE A 433 -10.58 22.19 -2.42
N ASP A 434 -11.49 21.61 -3.19
CA ASP A 434 -12.65 22.33 -3.69
C ASP A 434 -13.54 22.81 -2.54
N LYS A 435 -13.75 21.96 -1.51
CA LYS A 435 -14.48 22.37 -0.30
C LYS A 435 -13.77 23.43 0.49
N ASP A 436 -12.44 23.37 0.61
CA ASP A 436 -11.68 24.38 1.33
C ASP A 436 -11.71 25.74 0.62
N ARG A 437 -11.62 25.74 -0.72
CA ARG A 437 -11.81 26.93 -1.57
C ARG A 437 -13.24 27.48 -1.44
N GLU A 438 -14.25 26.61 -1.41
CA GLU A 438 -15.64 26.99 -1.22
C GLU A 438 -15.85 27.68 0.13
N TYR A 439 -15.34 27.09 1.23
CA TYR A 439 -15.41 27.70 2.56
C TYR A 439 -14.76 29.08 2.59
N ARG A 440 -13.55 29.22 2.02
CA ARG A 440 -12.86 30.52 1.93
C ARG A 440 -13.70 31.55 1.15
N ASN A 441 -14.25 31.16 0.00
CA ASN A 441 -15.06 32.06 -0.82
C ASN A 441 -16.36 32.47 -0.11
N GLN A 442 -17.03 31.55 0.58
CA GLN A 442 -18.22 31.84 1.37
C GLN A 442 -17.90 32.78 2.56
N LEU A 443 -16.76 32.59 3.22
CA LEU A 443 -16.29 33.50 4.26
C LEU A 443 -15.99 34.90 3.70
N ILE A 444 -15.42 35.01 2.48
CA ILE A 444 -15.21 36.29 1.80
C ILE A 444 -16.56 36.96 1.46
N VAL A 445 -17.57 36.18 1.03
CA VAL A 445 -18.92 36.71 0.80
C VAL A 445 -19.52 37.28 2.09
N ILE A 446 -19.29 36.63 3.24
CA ILE A 446 -19.84 37.06 4.53
C ILE A 446 -19.07 38.27 5.09
N PHE A 447 -17.75 38.15 5.23
CA PHE A 447 -16.89 39.11 5.93
C PHE A 447 -16.22 40.15 5.03
N GLY A 448 -16.26 39.99 3.70
CA GLY A 448 -15.56 40.85 2.74
C GLY A 448 -14.06 40.59 2.68
N THR A 449 -13.37 41.25 1.76
CA THR A 449 -11.89 41.28 1.69
C THR A 449 -11.34 42.39 2.59
N PRO A 450 -10.14 42.26 3.18
CA PRO A 450 -9.49 43.35 3.89
C PRO A 450 -9.26 44.60 3.02
N TYR A 451 -8.98 45.71 3.69
CA TYR A 451 -8.54 46.95 3.06
C TYR A 451 -7.11 46.83 2.53
N GLU A 452 -6.82 47.36 1.34
CA GLU A 452 -5.47 47.29 0.76
C GLU A 452 -4.40 47.94 1.67
N GLY A 453 -4.73 49.07 2.32
CA GLY A 453 -3.81 49.74 3.25
C GLY A 453 -3.54 48.98 4.56
N THR A 454 -4.26 47.88 4.80
CA THR A 454 -4.08 47.00 5.98
C THR A 454 -3.26 45.74 5.70
N ILE A 455 -2.75 45.60 4.46
CA ILE A 455 -1.95 44.46 3.98
C ILE A 455 -0.50 44.93 3.76
N GLY A 456 0.48 44.29 4.42
CA GLY A 456 1.91 44.57 4.24
C GLY A 456 2.77 44.37 5.50
N PRO A 457 4.08 44.62 5.43
CA PRO A 457 4.98 44.47 6.59
C PRO A 457 4.60 45.42 7.74
N GLY A 458 4.43 44.88 8.95
CA GLY A 458 4.01 45.66 10.13
C GLY A 458 2.55 46.11 10.11
N LYS A 459 1.71 45.52 9.26
CA LYS A 459 0.26 45.73 9.19
C LYS A 459 -0.48 44.49 9.71
N ALA A 460 -1.80 44.60 9.87
CA ALA A 460 -2.66 43.52 10.40
C ALA A 460 -2.60 42.23 9.56
N TYR A 461 -2.52 42.38 8.23
CA TYR A 461 -2.37 41.27 7.30
C TYR A 461 -0.99 41.33 6.64
N PRO A 462 -0.30 40.19 6.47
CA PRO A 462 0.98 40.12 5.79
C PRO A 462 0.84 40.40 4.28
N THR A 463 1.95 40.76 3.64
CA THR A 463 2.03 40.91 2.19
C THR A 463 1.51 39.65 1.48
N GLY A 464 0.60 39.83 0.52
CA GLY A 464 0.05 38.73 -0.29
C GLY A 464 -1.27 38.13 0.23
N TYR A 465 -1.85 38.65 1.31
CA TYR A 465 -3.12 38.17 1.84
C TYR A 465 -4.31 38.43 0.89
N LYS A 466 -5.14 37.40 0.67
CA LYS A 466 -6.32 37.34 -0.22
C LYS A 466 -7.54 36.68 0.43
N GLY A 467 -7.47 36.35 1.72
CA GLY A 467 -8.57 35.74 2.47
C GLY A 467 -9.68 36.73 2.88
N PRO A 468 -10.65 36.26 3.68
CA PRO A 468 -11.67 37.12 4.26
C PRO A 468 -11.08 38.08 5.31
N ASP A 469 -11.78 39.17 5.59
CA ASP A 469 -11.39 40.09 6.67
C ASP A 469 -11.83 39.55 8.03
N TYR A 470 -10.89 39.00 8.81
CA TYR A 470 -11.17 38.53 10.17
C TYR A 470 -11.11 39.66 11.22
N TYR A 471 -10.35 40.73 10.98
CA TYR A 471 -10.06 41.76 11.99
C TYR A 471 -10.90 43.02 11.84
N PHE A 472 -10.97 43.57 10.63
CA PHE A 472 -11.60 44.86 10.37
C PHE A 472 -12.99 44.71 9.75
N TYR A 473 -13.63 43.54 9.79
CA TYR A 473 -14.92 43.32 9.13
C TYR A 473 -16.04 44.27 9.61
N ASN A 474 -15.90 44.86 10.80
CA ASN A 474 -16.84 45.86 11.33
C ASN A 474 -16.61 47.29 10.79
N TYR A 475 -15.63 47.49 9.91
CA TYR A 475 -15.35 48.78 9.27
C TYR A 475 -16.06 48.90 7.91
N ILE A 476 -16.61 50.09 7.66
CA ILE A 476 -17.35 50.41 6.42
C ILE A 476 -16.79 51.63 5.67
N ASP A 477 -17.04 51.66 4.36
CA ASP A 477 -16.62 52.73 3.45
C ASP A 477 -17.70 53.80 3.40
N VAL A 478 -17.40 55.01 3.89
CA VAL A 478 -18.35 56.13 3.84
C VAL A 478 -18.28 56.78 2.47
N THR A 479 -19.30 56.54 1.63
CA THR A 479 -19.39 57.17 0.31
C THR A 479 -20.29 58.40 0.26
N GLU A 480 -21.25 58.60 1.17
CA GLU A 480 -22.12 59.80 1.15
C GLU A 480 -22.83 60.03 2.51
N VAL A 481 -22.32 60.89 3.41
CA VAL A 481 -23.11 61.72 4.35
C VAL A 481 -22.31 63.01 4.71
N SER A 482 -22.99 64.17 4.68
CA SER A 482 -22.49 65.55 4.66
C SER A 482 -21.59 66.04 5.83
N GLU A 483 -20.95 67.21 5.64
CA GLU A 483 -19.99 67.91 6.54
C GLU A 483 -20.40 68.11 8.02
N LYS A 484 -21.62 67.77 8.46
CA LYS A 484 -22.07 67.89 9.85
C LYS A 484 -22.08 66.57 10.66
N THR A 485 -21.82 65.43 10.03
CA THR A 485 -21.76 64.10 10.68
C THR A 485 -20.35 63.57 10.85
N ILE A 486 -19.32 64.42 10.68
CA ILE A 486 -17.91 64.03 10.79
C ILE A 486 -17.36 64.49 12.14
N PRO A 487 -17.06 63.58 13.08
CA PRO A 487 -16.32 63.93 14.29
C PRO A 487 -14.84 64.20 13.98
N PRO A 488 -14.16 65.07 14.75
CA PRO A 488 -12.70 65.24 14.68
C PRO A 488 -11.93 63.95 15.07
N ALA A 489 -10.65 63.92 14.73
CA ALA A 489 -9.80 62.72 14.66
C ALA A 489 -9.72 61.84 15.94
N SER A 490 -9.75 60.53 15.66
CA SER A 490 -9.61 59.28 16.44
C SER A 490 -8.69 59.32 17.68
N GLU A 491 -9.18 58.76 18.80
CA GLU A 491 -8.33 58.06 19.76
C GLU A 491 -8.09 56.63 19.24
N ASP A 492 -6.84 56.18 19.27
CA ASP A 492 -6.49 54.82 18.86
C ASP A 492 -6.75 53.84 20.00
N MET A 493 -7.50 52.77 19.73
CA MET A 493 -7.60 51.63 20.63
C MET A 493 -6.76 50.49 20.07
N THR A 494 -5.66 50.18 20.76
CA THR A 494 -4.89 48.98 20.45
C THR A 494 -5.55 47.79 21.13
N ALA A 495 -6.00 46.83 20.32
CA ALA A 495 -6.43 45.53 20.81
C ALA A 495 -5.29 44.53 20.63
N HIS A 496 -5.05 43.77 21.69
CA HIS A 496 -4.05 42.71 21.72
C HIS A 496 -4.71 41.42 21.27
N PHE A 497 -4.37 40.97 20.07
CA PHE A 497 -4.78 39.66 19.60
C PHE A 497 -3.75 38.65 20.03
N GLU A 498 -4.16 37.74 20.91
CA GLU A 498 -3.37 36.56 21.17
C GLU A 498 -3.55 35.61 19.98
N PRO A 499 -2.44 35.12 19.41
CA PRO A 499 -2.53 34.10 18.38
C PRO A 499 -3.17 32.84 18.95
N ARG A 500 -3.91 32.11 18.11
CA ARG A 500 -4.68 30.99 18.65
C ARG A 500 -3.78 29.80 18.95
N GLN A 501 -3.91 29.29 20.18
CA GLN A 501 -3.12 28.16 20.65
C GLN A 501 -3.45 26.89 19.86
N VAL A 502 -2.44 26.33 19.19
CA VAL A 502 -2.49 24.97 18.64
C VAL A 502 -2.10 24.02 19.77
N ASN A 503 -3.08 23.30 20.34
CA ASN A 503 -2.79 22.30 21.36
C ASN A 503 -2.22 21.04 20.69
N PHE A 504 -0.91 20.86 20.80
CA PHE A 504 -0.22 19.64 20.40
C PHE A 504 -0.28 18.62 21.54
N MET A 505 -1.16 17.63 21.41
CA MET A 505 -1.37 16.48 22.31
C MET A 505 -1.55 16.81 23.81
N GLY A 506 -2.75 16.57 24.34
CA GLY A 506 -2.93 16.30 25.76
C GLY A 506 -3.01 14.80 26.04
N SER A 507 -2.12 14.27 26.87
CA SER A 507 -2.62 13.82 28.17
C SER A 507 -2.28 14.92 29.16
N GLN A 508 -3.28 15.39 29.89
CA GLN A 508 -3.08 16.32 30.98
C GLN A 508 -2.26 15.64 32.08
N THR A 509 -0.94 15.71 31.97
CA THR A 509 -0.03 15.42 33.07
C THR A 509 1.13 16.38 32.96
N GLU A 510 1.24 17.23 33.97
CA GLU A 510 2.25 18.27 34.13
C GLU A 510 3.66 17.73 33.86
N MET A 511 4.35 18.28 32.85
CA MET A 511 5.73 18.81 32.88
C MET A 511 6.38 18.92 31.48
N GLN A 512 7.08 20.06 31.27
CA GLN A 512 8.07 20.44 30.23
C GLN A 512 7.61 21.06 28.88
N SER A 513 7.17 22.32 28.98
CA SER A 513 7.71 23.58 28.40
C SER A 513 8.59 23.69 27.14
N ASP A 514 8.88 22.66 26.33
CA ASP A 514 9.81 22.84 25.18
C ASP A 514 9.24 22.46 23.80
N LEU A 515 7.92 22.24 23.70
CA LEU A 515 7.23 22.18 22.41
C LEU A 515 6.69 23.58 22.09
N GLN A 516 7.23 24.19 21.04
CA GLN A 516 6.85 25.51 20.57
C GLN A 516 5.37 25.47 20.17
N LEU A 517 4.51 26.05 21.00
CA LEU A 517 3.12 26.30 20.64
C LEU A 517 3.13 27.18 19.41
N GLN A 518 2.47 26.72 18.36
CA GLN A 518 2.26 27.54 17.19
C GLN A 518 0.98 28.31 17.30
N PHE A 519 1.08 29.50 16.76
CA PHE A 519 0.30 30.64 17.11
C PHE A 519 0.09 31.36 15.79
N THR A 520 -1.13 31.29 15.25
CA THR A 520 -1.47 31.92 13.96
C THR A 520 -2.68 32.81 14.09
N HIS A 521 -2.59 33.96 13.41
CA HIS A 521 -3.61 35.01 13.38
C HIS A 521 -4.59 34.83 12.22
N PHE A 522 -4.20 34.15 11.15
CA PHE A 522 -5.03 33.88 9.97
C PHE A 522 -4.57 32.57 9.33
N LEU A 523 -5.33 32.07 8.34
CA LEU A 523 -5.01 30.82 7.66
C LEU A 523 -3.95 31.07 6.57
N LYS A 524 -2.98 30.16 6.43
CA LYS A 524 -1.92 30.30 5.42
C LYS A 524 -2.44 30.17 3.98
N THR A 525 -3.49 29.39 3.72
CA THR A 525 -4.20 29.34 2.42
C THR A 525 -4.76 30.69 1.96
N ASP A 526 -4.84 31.65 2.86
CA ASP A 526 -5.28 33.00 2.54
C ASP A 526 -4.14 33.88 2.00
N LEU A 527 -2.89 33.41 1.97
CA LEU A 527 -1.73 34.08 1.37
C LEU A 527 -1.48 33.61 -0.07
N GLU A 528 -1.15 34.53 -0.96
CA GLU A 528 -0.74 34.24 -2.34
C GLU A 528 0.74 33.82 -2.41
N GLY A 529 1.02 32.64 -2.96
CA GLY A 529 2.38 32.15 -3.21
C GLY A 529 3.13 31.69 -1.95
N SER A 530 2.52 30.86 -1.10
CA SER A 530 3.01 30.43 0.22
C SER A 530 4.31 29.59 0.25
N GLU A 531 5.22 29.79 -0.70
CA GLU A 531 6.59 29.30 -0.57
C GLU A 531 7.38 30.16 0.42
N TYR A 532 7.74 29.55 1.56
CA TYR A 532 8.97 29.80 2.31
C TYR A 532 9.30 31.24 2.76
N VAL A 533 8.46 31.83 3.60
CA VAL A 533 8.98 32.72 4.66
C VAL A 533 8.27 32.39 5.97
N SER A 534 8.98 31.78 6.91
CA SER A 534 8.51 31.64 8.29
C SER A 534 8.40 33.04 8.89
N THR A 535 7.23 33.63 8.78
CA THR A 535 6.92 34.85 9.52
C THR A 535 6.41 34.39 10.86
N ASP A 536 7.12 34.73 11.93
CA ASP A 536 6.72 34.39 13.28
C ASP A 536 5.48 35.21 13.65
N PHE A 537 4.36 34.50 13.89
CA PHE A 537 3.10 35.09 14.34
C PHE A 537 2.84 34.78 15.82
N SER A 538 3.87 34.35 16.56
CA SER A 538 3.80 34.07 18.00
C SER A 538 3.65 35.33 18.85
N GLU A 539 4.01 36.48 18.31
CA GLU A 539 3.79 37.75 18.98
C GLU A 539 2.30 38.10 18.98
N VAL A 540 1.87 38.71 20.09
CA VAL A 540 0.58 39.38 20.18
C VAL A 540 0.55 40.40 19.04
N VAL A 541 -0.41 40.25 18.12
CA VAL A 541 -0.56 41.25 17.07
C VAL A 541 -1.35 42.40 17.66
N ASP A 542 -0.66 43.52 17.78
CA ASP A 542 -1.25 44.79 18.14
C ASP A 542 -2.01 45.32 16.93
N ILE A 543 -3.32 45.12 16.96
CA ILE A 543 -4.20 45.73 15.97
C ILE A 543 -4.66 47.06 16.53
N THR A 544 -4.21 48.13 15.90
CA THR A 544 -4.76 49.46 16.15
C THR A 544 -6.11 49.56 15.46
N PHE A 545 -7.17 49.68 16.26
CA PHE A 545 -8.50 50.05 15.82
C PHE A 545 -8.67 51.56 15.98
N PRO A 546 -8.65 52.32 14.87
CA PRO A 546 -9.05 53.72 14.92
C PRO A 546 -10.53 53.77 15.30
N ILE A 547 -10.82 54.39 16.45
CA ILE A 547 -12.19 54.60 16.89
C ILE A 547 -12.69 55.86 16.20
N SER A 548 -13.56 55.68 15.20
CA SER A 548 -14.47 56.76 14.82
C SER A 548 -15.53 56.88 15.92
N THR A 549 -15.80 58.08 16.43
CA THR A 549 -16.80 58.30 17.50
C THR A 549 -18.25 58.14 17.02
N GLY A 550 -18.52 57.21 16.10
CA GLY A 550 -19.86 56.80 15.72
C GLY A 550 -20.31 55.66 16.63
N ASP A 551 -21.53 55.75 17.16
CA ASP A 551 -22.01 54.87 18.23
C ASP A 551 -22.18 53.38 17.81
N TYR A 552 -22.14 53.03 16.51
CA TYR A 552 -22.50 51.68 16.02
C TYR A 552 -21.63 51.08 14.90
N SER A 553 -20.63 51.81 14.38
CA SER A 553 -19.69 51.27 13.38
C SER A 553 -18.37 52.02 13.36
N PHE A 554 -17.29 51.30 13.07
CA PHE A 554 -16.02 51.96 12.81
C PHE A 554 -15.93 52.43 11.36
N GLN A 555 -15.57 53.69 11.15
CA GLN A 555 -15.30 54.24 9.83
C GLN A 555 -13.85 53.91 9.45
N ALA A 556 -13.65 53.36 8.25
CA ALA A 556 -12.30 53.09 7.76
C ALA A 556 -11.56 54.42 7.53
N PRO A 557 -10.33 54.59 8.08
CA PRO A 557 -9.44 55.68 7.71
C PRO A 557 -9.27 55.80 6.20
N SER A 558 -9.22 57.03 5.69
CA SER A 558 -9.07 57.28 4.24
C SER A 558 -7.78 56.69 3.66
N GLU A 559 -6.74 56.55 4.49
CA GLU A 559 -5.46 55.91 4.18
C GLU A 559 -5.54 54.38 3.97
N TRP A 560 -6.62 53.72 4.41
CA TRP A 560 -6.83 52.29 4.18
C TRP A 560 -7.34 51.98 2.76
N GLY A 561 -7.84 52.99 2.04
CA GLY A 561 -8.44 52.83 0.72
C GLY A 561 -9.82 52.20 0.78
N MET A 562 -10.30 51.65 -0.35
CA MET A 562 -11.57 50.92 -0.43
C MET A 562 -11.34 49.42 -0.43
N ARG A 563 -12.33 48.64 0.02
CA ARG A 563 -12.28 47.18 -0.08
C ARG A 563 -12.42 46.76 -1.54
N LYS A 564 -11.72 45.68 -1.92
CA LYS A 564 -11.89 45.06 -3.23
C LYS A 564 -13.28 44.43 -3.39
N ALA A 565 -13.79 43.82 -2.33
CA ALA A 565 -15.16 43.30 -2.26
C ALA A 565 -15.74 43.50 -0.84
N PRO A 566 -16.79 44.33 -0.66
CA PRO A 566 -17.53 44.40 0.60
C PRO A 566 -18.36 43.11 0.78
N GLY A 567 -18.40 42.58 2.00
CA GLY A 567 -19.18 41.41 2.38
C GLY A 567 -20.60 41.73 2.83
N GLU A 568 -21.41 40.69 3.02
CA GLU A 568 -22.79 40.77 3.54
C GLU A 568 -22.84 41.54 4.88
N ILE A 569 -21.80 41.37 5.72
CA ILE A 569 -21.76 41.99 7.04
C ILE A 569 -21.58 43.51 6.96
N GLN A 570 -20.77 44.03 6.03
CA GLN A 570 -20.62 45.47 5.83
C GLN A 570 -21.89 46.08 5.27
N ILE A 571 -22.59 45.38 4.36
CA ILE A 571 -23.87 45.83 3.82
C ILE A 571 -24.92 45.92 4.94
N ALA A 572 -25.01 44.90 5.79
CA ALA A 572 -25.92 44.91 6.93
C ALA A 572 -25.59 46.02 7.94
N LEU A 573 -24.30 46.30 8.16
CA LEU A 573 -23.84 47.39 9.03
C LEU A 573 -24.21 48.77 8.46
N ILE A 574 -24.00 48.98 7.15
CA ILE A 574 -24.41 50.23 6.45
C ILE A 574 -25.92 50.45 6.55
N GLU A 575 -26.72 49.40 6.36
CA GLU A 575 -28.18 49.48 6.53
C GLU A 575 -28.56 49.83 7.99
N LEU A 576 -27.84 49.28 8.97
CA LEU A 576 -28.12 49.52 10.40
C LEU A 576 -27.89 50.99 10.76
N ILE A 577 -26.76 51.55 10.35
CA ILE A 577 -26.41 52.96 10.58
C ILE A 577 -27.43 53.89 9.91
N LYS A 578 -27.87 53.55 8.69
CA LYS A 578 -28.93 54.32 8.01
C LYS A 578 -30.25 54.26 8.76
N ALA A 579 -30.65 53.08 9.25
CA ALA A 579 -31.88 52.90 10.02
C ALA A 579 -31.85 53.66 11.36
N GLU A 580 -30.68 53.72 11.98
CA GLU A 580 -30.43 54.48 13.21
C GLU A 580 -30.45 55.99 12.96
N ALA A 581 -29.74 56.49 11.95
CA ALA A 581 -29.76 57.91 11.56
C ALA A 581 -31.20 58.38 11.24
N ASP A 582 -31.99 57.54 10.56
CA ASP A 582 -33.41 57.78 10.33
C ASP A 582 -34.24 57.86 11.63
N LEU A 583 -33.94 57.01 12.62
CA LEU A 583 -34.59 57.02 13.94
C LEU A 583 -34.20 58.27 14.74
N GLN A 584 -32.92 58.64 14.74
CA GLN A 584 -32.42 59.87 15.38
C GLN A 584 -33.06 61.11 14.76
N LEU A 585 -33.19 61.16 13.42
CA LEU A 585 -33.89 62.24 12.72
C LEU A 585 -35.37 62.29 13.10
N ALA A 586 -36.06 61.14 13.18
CA ALA A 586 -37.46 61.08 13.60
C ALA A 586 -37.66 61.53 15.07
N LEU A 587 -36.74 61.14 15.96
CA LEU A 587 -36.72 61.59 17.36
C LEU A 587 -36.46 63.10 17.47
N ALA A 588 -35.49 63.63 16.72
CA ALA A 588 -35.18 65.07 16.68
C ALA A 588 -36.34 65.90 16.13
N GLN A 589 -37.05 65.40 15.10
CA GLN A 589 -38.26 66.02 14.58
C GLN A 589 -39.39 66.04 15.62
N TYR A 590 -39.58 64.96 16.35
CA TYR A 590 -40.55 64.89 17.44
C TYR A 590 -40.20 65.82 18.60
N ALA A 591 -38.93 65.86 19.02
CA ALA A 591 -38.43 66.80 20.02
C ALA A 591 -38.61 68.27 19.59
N GLY A 592 -38.36 68.58 18.31
CA GLY A 592 -38.62 69.89 17.72
C GLY A 592 -40.10 70.28 17.75
N LEU A 593 -41.01 69.37 17.35
CA LEU A 593 -42.46 69.56 17.42
C LEU A 593 -42.93 69.83 18.87
N MET A 594 -42.42 69.05 19.82
CA MET A 594 -42.71 69.23 21.25
C MET A 594 -42.15 70.54 21.82
N GLY A 595 -40.96 70.96 21.39
CA GLY A 595 -40.36 72.24 21.72
C GLY A 595 -41.17 73.43 21.21
N GLU A 596 -41.71 73.34 19.98
CA GLU A 596 -42.55 74.37 19.38
C GLU A 596 -43.91 74.50 20.09
N ILE A 597 -44.54 73.37 20.41
CA ILE A 597 -45.75 73.32 21.25
C ILE A 597 -45.46 73.97 22.62
N GLY A 598 -44.34 73.61 23.26
CA GLY A 598 -43.93 74.14 24.56
C GLY A 598 -43.64 75.63 24.55
N TYR A 599 -43.01 76.16 23.49
CA TYR A 599 -42.70 77.57 23.32
C TYR A 599 -43.95 78.43 23.09
N LYS A 600 -44.89 77.98 22.23
CA LYS A 600 -46.17 78.67 21.98
C LYS A 600 -47.03 78.75 23.24
N LEU A 601 -47.01 77.71 24.07
CA LEU A 601 -47.70 77.69 25.38
C LEU A 601 -47.00 78.57 26.43
N LEU A 602 -45.67 78.71 26.38
CA LEU A 602 -44.92 79.67 27.20
C LEU A 602 -45.27 81.12 26.84
N ILE A 603 -45.45 81.43 25.54
CA ILE A 603 -45.95 82.74 25.08
C ILE A 603 -47.39 82.96 25.57
N LEU A 604 -48.25 81.95 25.53
CA LEU A 604 -49.61 82.01 26.07
C LEU A 604 -49.61 82.32 27.58
N LYS A 605 -48.71 81.69 28.35
CA LYS A 605 -48.53 81.90 29.79
C LYS A 605 -47.95 83.29 30.12
N GLY A 606 -46.95 83.74 29.38
CA GLY A 606 -46.36 85.07 29.55
C GLY A 606 -47.34 86.22 29.19
N ARG A 607 -48.24 86.00 28.23
CA ARG A 607 -49.30 86.96 27.87
C ARG A 607 -50.45 87.00 28.87
N THR A 608 -50.67 85.94 29.63
CA THR A 608 -51.70 85.89 30.70
C THR A 608 -51.19 86.45 32.02
N GLU A 609 -49.88 86.36 32.31
CA GLU A 609 -49.26 86.95 33.52
C GLU A 609 -49.08 88.49 33.45
N LEU A 610 -49.07 89.10 32.25
CA LEU A 610 -48.85 90.55 32.08
C LEU A 610 -50.10 91.43 32.37
N ASN A 611 -51.27 90.85 32.70
CA ASN A 611 -52.52 91.61 32.81
C ASN A 611 -53.24 91.47 34.18
N ASN A 612 -52.46 91.45 35.27
CA ASN A 612 -52.94 91.26 36.65
C ASN A 612 -53.50 92.53 37.33
N SER A 613 -54.54 93.17 36.76
CA SER A 613 -55.27 94.21 37.51
C SER A 613 -56.80 94.30 37.32
N GLU A 614 -57.50 93.35 36.68
CA GLU A 614 -58.97 93.32 36.75
C GLU A 614 -59.51 91.88 36.90
N LEU A 615 -60.10 91.62 38.07
CA LEU A 615 -60.70 90.36 38.50
C LEU A 615 -62.12 90.20 37.94
N GLU A 616 -62.27 89.26 36.99
CA GLU A 616 -63.40 88.29 36.87
C GLU A 616 -63.36 87.51 35.53
N ILE A 617 -62.48 87.87 34.58
CA ILE A 617 -62.26 87.07 33.35
C ILE A 617 -61.09 86.07 33.51
N GLY A 618 -60.30 86.17 34.59
CA GLY A 618 -59.16 85.29 34.85
C GLY A 618 -59.52 83.83 35.11
N ASP A 619 -60.64 83.53 35.78
CA ASP A 619 -60.89 82.17 36.29
C ASP A 619 -61.30 81.16 35.21
N LYS A 620 -62.06 81.57 34.17
CA LYS A 620 -62.39 80.66 33.04
C LYS A 620 -61.19 80.38 32.12
N TRP A 621 -60.28 81.35 31.97
CA TRP A 621 -59.09 81.18 31.12
C TRP A 621 -57.95 80.47 31.84
N ARG A 622 -57.84 80.65 33.17
CA ARG A 622 -56.93 79.89 34.02
C ARG A 622 -57.31 78.42 34.06
N ASP A 623 -58.60 78.08 34.12
CA ASP A 623 -59.07 76.68 34.08
C ASP A 623 -58.82 76.00 32.72
N LEU A 624 -58.93 76.74 31.60
CA LEU A 624 -58.58 76.24 30.26
C LEU A 624 -57.07 76.07 30.08
N THR A 625 -56.27 76.98 30.64
CA THR A 625 -54.79 76.96 30.59
C THR A 625 -54.21 75.92 31.56
N GLU A 626 -54.83 75.68 32.73
CA GLU A 626 -54.46 74.60 33.66
C GLU A 626 -54.81 73.22 33.08
N LYS A 627 -55.94 73.08 32.36
CA LYS A 627 -56.25 71.85 31.60
C LYS A 627 -55.30 71.62 30.44
N PHE A 628 -54.96 72.66 29.67
CA PHE A 628 -53.94 72.56 28.62
C PHE A 628 -52.56 72.24 29.19
N ASN A 629 -52.15 72.88 30.29
CA ASN A 629 -50.90 72.57 31.01
C ASN A 629 -50.91 71.17 31.63
N ALA A 630 -52.05 70.63 32.10
CA ALA A 630 -52.15 69.26 32.59
C ALA A 630 -51.99 68.24 31.44
N SER A 631 -52.63 68.47 30.29
CA SER A 631 -52.40 67.69 29.07
C SER A 631 -50.95 67.83 28.57
N MET A 632 -50.34 69.02 28.70
CA MET A 632 -48.95 69.27 28.35
C MET A 632 -47.93 68.76 29.35
N VAL A 633 -48.26 68.62 30.64
CA VAL A 633 -47.42 67.91 31.63
C VAL A 633 -47.47 66.42 31.33
N THR A 634 -48.60 65.91 30.84
CA THR A 634 -48.72 64.53 30.34
C THR A 634 -47.91 64.31 29.06
N LEU A 635 -47.89 65.27 28.12
CA LEU A 635 -47.05 65.23 26.90
C LEU A 635 -45.57 65.64 27.14
N ARG A 636 -45.27 66.51 28.10
CA ARG A 636 -43.90 66.81 28.56
C ARG A 636 -43.32 65.63 29.31
N ASN A 637 -44.11 64.89 30.09
CA ASN A 637 -43.68 63.59 30.58
C ASN A 637 -43.46 62.58 29.44
N VAL A 638 -44.03 62.77 28.23
CA VAL A 638 -43.75 61.95 27.03
C VAL A 638 -42.52 62.46 26.26
N ALA A 639 -42.23 63.77 26.27
CA ALA A 639 -41.03 64.39 25.70
C ALA A 639 -39.79 64.25 26.60
N ASP A 640 -39.96 64.34 27.92
CA ASP A 640 -38.99 63.94 28.93
C ASP A 640 -38.82 62.41 28.93
N VAL A 641 -39.86 61.64 28.53
CA VAL A 641 -39.71 60.23 28.14
C VAL A 641 -39.04 60.08 26.79
N ALA A 642 -39.04 61.05 25.87
CA ALA A 642 -38.29 61.01 24.62
C ALA A 642 -36.80 61.35 24.82
N ASP A 643 -36.47 62.26 25.74
CA ASP A 643 -35.11 62.49 26.25
C ASP A 643 -34.63 61.32 27.12
N TYR A 644 -35.51 60.76 27.98
CA TYR A 644 -35.24 59.51 28.71
C TYR A 644 -35.21 58.29 27.77
N LEU A 645 -35.91 58.27 26.63
CA LEU A 645 -35.85 57.24 25.58
C LEU A 645 -34.65 57.46 24.66
N SER A 646 -34.12 58.68 24.53
CA SER A 646 -32.82 58.95 23.90
C SER A 646 -31.69 58.41 24.78
N ASP A 647 -31.83 58.57 26.10
CA ASP A 647 -31.01 57.87 27.09
C ASP A 647 -31.32 56.36 27.18
N GLU A 648 -32.55 55.91 26.87
CA GLU A 648 -32.93 54.49 26.82
C GLU A 648 -32.51 53.83 25.49
N VAL A 649 -32.37 54.61 24.40
CA VAL A 649 -31.72 54.23 23.14
C VAL A 649 -30.22 54.15 23.36
N LYS A 650 -29.62 55.00 24.20
CA LYS A 650 -28.24 54.81 24.69
C LYS A 650 -28.09 53.61 25.63
N ASP A 651 -29.06 53.33 26.49
CA ASP A 651 -29.05 52.13 27.33
C ASP A 651 -29.28 50.87 26.47
N GLU A 652 -30.18 50.89 25.48
CA GLU A 652 -30.33 49.84 24.45
C GLU A 652 -29.09 49.77 23.56
N ALA A 653 -28.42 50.88 23.24
CA ALA A 653 -27.14 50.93 22.54
C ALA A 653 -26.05 50.28 23.38
N ASP A 654 -26.03 50.50 24.70
CA ASP A 654 -25.10 49.86 25.65
C ASP A 654 -25.44 48.38 25.84
N TYR A 655 -26.73 48.00 25.84
CA TYR A 655 -27.18 46.62 25.80
C TYR A 655 -26.80 45.95 24.47
N LEU A 656 -26.86 46.68 23.34
CA LEU A 656 -26.48 46.27 21.99
C LEU A 656 -24.95 46.21 21.80
N ALA A 657 -24.21 47.12 22.42
CA ALA A 657 -22.74 47.17 22.47
C ALA A 657 -22.16 46.02 23.30
N GLU A 658 -22.92 45.46 24.25
CA GLU A 658 -22.53 44.21 24.91
C GLU A 658 -22.67 42.95 24.03
N TYR A 659 -23.40 43.04 22.90
CA TYR A 659 -23.39 42.02 21.84
C TYR A 659 -22.24 42.22 20.85
N LEU A 660 -21.63 43.41 20.80
CA LEU A 660 -20.35 43.56 20.14
C LEU A 660 -19.28 42.81 20.97
N PRO A 661 -18.35 42.09 20.34
CA PRO A 661 -17.24 41.47 21.03
C PRO A 661 -16.48 42.52 21.86
N LYS A 662 -16.29 42.31 23.17
CA LYS A 662 -15.45 43.21 24.00
C LYS A 662 -13.96 43.06 23.66
N MET A 663 -13.62 42.06 22.84
CA MET A 663 -12.36 41.91 22.14
C MET A 663 -12.71 41.90 20.64
N CYS A 664 -12.26 42.89 19.87
CA CYS A 664 -12.56 42.95 18.44
C CYS A 664 -11.98 41.73 17.69
N GLY A 665 -12.47 41.41 16.48
CA GLY A 665 -11.95 40.36 15.59
C GLY A 665 -12.68 39.00 15.64
N ALA A 666 -12.96 38.42 14.48
CA ALA A 666 -13.73 37.18 14.29
C ALA A 666 -13.08 35.93 14.93
N MET A 667 -11.79 36.03 15.27
CA MET A 667 -10.96 34.95 15.82
C MET A 667 -10.66 35.10 17.33
N ALA A 668 -10.97 36.26 17.92
CA ALA A 668 -10.89 36.51 19.36
C ALA A 668 -12.30 36.31 19.94
N CYS A 669 -12.68 35.05 20.17
CA CYS A 669 -14.04 34.72 20.53
C CYS A 669 -14.39 35.24 21.92
N ASP A 670 -15.09 36.38 21.98
CA ASP A 670 -15.99 36.67 23.08
C ASP A 670 -17.22 35.76 22.96
N THR A 671 -17.02 34.47 23.30
CA THR A 671 -18.07 33.44 23.30
C THR A 671 -19.23 33.78 24.23
N THR A 672 -19.01 34.76 25.12
CA THR A 672 -20.02 35.29 26.03
C THR A 672 -20.74 36.52 25.49
N SER A 673 -20.39 37.10 24.33
CA SER A 673 -21.08 38.29 23.78
C SER A 673 -22.57 38.01 23.50
N GLY A 674 -22.85 36.87 22.85
CA GLY A 674 -24.22 36.37 22.65
C GLY A 674 -24.93 36.05 23.96
N ALA A 675 -24.22 35.50 24.96
CA ALA A 675 -24.78 35.13 26.27
C ALA A 675 -24.94 36.33 27.22
N ARG A 676 -24.08 37.35 27.18
CA ARG A 676 -24.14 38.59 27.98
C ARG A 676 -25.20 39.51 27.43
N GLY A 677 -25.24 39.66 26.11
CA GLY A 677 -26.36 40.27 25.42
C GLY A 677 -27.67 39.58 25.81
N ALA A 678 -27.74 38.24 25.74
CA ALA A 678 -28.90 37.44 26.15
C ALA A 678 -29.22 37.52 27.66
N LEU A 679 -28.23 37.51 28.57
CA LEU A 679 -28.42 37.58 30.02
C LEU A 679 -28.89 38.98 30.46
N LYS A 680 -28.39 40.05 29.83
CA LYS A 680 -28.89 41.42 30.02
C LYS A 680 -30.25 41.65 29.38
N THR A 681 -30.58 41.03 28.23
CA THR A 681 -31.96 41.04 27.70
C THR A 681 -32.91 40.19 28.55
N THR A 682 -32.48 39.05 29.06
CA THR A 682 -33.32 38.20 29.94
C THR A 682 -33.54 38.84 31.32
N GLY A 683 -32.58 39.64 31.80
CA GLY A 683 -32.74 40.49 32.99
C GLY A 683 -33.51 41.80 32.76
N GLY A 684 -33.46 42.35 31.54
CA GLY A 684 -34.04 43.65 31.17
C GLY A 684 -35.48 43.58 30.64
N THR A 685 -35.84 42.57 29.84
CA THR A 685 -37.14 42.53 29.15
C THR A 685 -38.29 42.03 30.04
N ALA A 686 -38.01 41.30 31.14
CA ALA A 686 -39.05 40.81 32.06
C ALA A 686 -39.29 41.71 33.29
N SER A 687 -38.34 42.59 33.65
CA SER A 687 -38.43 43.38 34.90
C SER A 687 -38.88 44.83 34.72
N LYS A 688 -38.81 45.41 33.51
CA LYS A 688 -39.21 46.81 33.26
C LYS A 688 -40.60 47.02 32.66
N ILE A 689 -41.27 45.98 32.14
CA ILE A 689 -42.68 46.07 31.68
C ILE A 689 -43.68 46.03 32.86
N LEU A 690 -43.25 45.72 34.09
CA LEU A 690 -44.17 45.42 35.20
C LEU A 690 -44.15 46.32 36.44
N LYS A 691 -43.30 47.36 36.54
CA LYS A 691 -43.35 48.29 37.69
C LYS A 691 -42.99 49.73 37.32
N ALA A 692 -43.95 50.43 36.71
CA ALA A 692 -44.30 51.85 36.88
C ALA A 692 -44.91 52.41 35.57
N GLY A 693 -46.23 52.26 35.38
CA GLY A 693 -46.91 52.92 34.25
C GLY A 693 -48.30 52.42 33.86
N SER A 694 -48.78 51.26 34.34
CA SER A 694 -50.14 50.76 34.05
C SER A 694 -51.24 51.34 34.96
N PHE A 695 -51.08 52.59 35.41
CA PHE A 695 -52.13 53.33 36.13
C PHE A 695 -52.41 54.75 35.57
N ALA A 696 -51.97 55.08 34.36
CA ALA A 696 -52.36 56.35 33.71
C ALA A 696 -52.79 56.22 32.23
N ALA A 697 -52.46 55.12 31.53
CA ALA A 697 -52.70 54.99 30.08
C ALA A 697 -54.00 54.23 29.68
N ARG A 698 -54.94 53.99 30.62
CA ARG A 698 -56.27 53.39 30.32
C ARG A 698 -57.46 54.34 30.55
N ALA A 699 -57.20 55.64 30.68
CA ALA A 699 -58.25 56.67 30.76
C ALA A 699 -58.18 57.72 29.63
N ALA A 700 -57.26 57.59 28.67
CA ALA A 700 -57.03 58.59 27.62
C ALA A 700 -57.19 58.05 26.18
N ALA A 701 -57.69 56.81 26.01
CA ALA A 701 -57.93 56.23 24.69
C ALA A 701 -59.43 56.12 24.31
N ASP A 702 -60.35 56.45 25.23
CA ASP A 702 -61.81 56.50 25.00
C ASP A 702 -62.36 57.95 24.95
N GLY A 703 -61.50 58.97 24.78
CA GLY A 703 -61.87 60.40 24.82
C GLY A 703 -61.64 61.19 23.53
N VAL A 704 -61.31 60.53 22.40
CA VAL A 704 -60.89 61.20 21.16
C VAL A 704 -62.05 61.41 20.16
N GLU A 705 -63.26 60.94 20.46
CA GLU A 705 -64.43 61.14 19.59
C GLU A 705 -65.42 62.22 20.11
N THR A 706 -65.22 62.76 21.32
CA THR A 706 -66.15 63.74 21.95
C THR A 706 -65.68 65.20 21.92
N GLN A 707 -64.48 65.50 21.39
CA GLN A 707 -64.01 66.89 21.26
C GLN A 707 -64.30 67.52 19.88
N LYS A 708 -64.75 66.73 18.90
CA LYS A 708 -65.07 67.21 17.55
C LYS A 708 -66.47 67.84 17.44
N GLU A 709 -67.38 67.57 18.37
CA GLU A 709 -68.77 68.09 18.36
C GLU A 709 -68.97 69.39 19.16
N LEU A 710 -67.95 69.91 19.86
CA LEU A 710 -68.03 71.20 20.58
C LEU A 710 -67.39 72.38 19.83
N ALA A 711 -66.78 72.13 18.67
CA ALA A 711 -66.18 73.17 17.83
C ALA A 711 -67.19 73.91 16.92
N GLN A 712 -68.49 73.61 17.01
CA GLN A 712 -69.46 74.06 16.00
C GLN A 712 -70.86 74.47 16.49
N MET A 713 -71.02 74.93 17.73
CA MET A 713 -72.22 75.67 18.13
C MET A 713 -71.91 76.98 18.88
N ASP A 714 -72.47 78.05 18.33
CA ASP A 714 -72.60 79.44 18.82
C ASP A 714 -71.38 80.36 18.74
N ILE A 715 -70.85 80.49 17.52
CA ILE A 715 -70.40 81.79 16.99
C ILE A 715 -71.64 82.54 16.47
N ASP A 716 -71.94 83.68 17.13
CA ASP A 716 -72.82 84.82 16.77
C ASP A 716 -73.76 85.14 17.95
N THR A 717 -73.54 86.20 18.74
CA THR A 717 -73.97 87.56 18.37
C THR A 717 -73.27 88.62 19.26
N GLU A 718 -72.72 89.63 18.59
CA GLU A 718 -72.33 91.00 19.02
C GLU A 718 -71.38 91.19 20.23
N ILE A 719 -70.08 91.40 20.02
CA ILE A 719 -69.39 92.65 19.61
C ILE A 719 -69.70 93.85 20.55
N GLN A 720 -68.80 94.10 21.51
CA GLN A 720 -67.97 95.33 21.59
C GLN A 720 -67.33 95.48 22.98
N LYS A 721 -66.02 95.20 23.08
CA LYS A 721 -64.99 96.21 23.40
C LYS A 721 -63.61 95.60 23.21
N ALA A 722 -62.89 96.24 22.31
CA ALA A 722 -61.71 95.79 21.62
C ALA A 722 -60.41 96.13 22.36
N ASN A 723 -59.51 95.16 22.43
CA ASN A 723 -58.12 95.21 21.93
C ASN A 723 -57.16 94.20 22.59
N PHE A 724 -57.66 93.18 23.32
CA PHE A 724 -56.77 92.20 23.99
C PHE A 724 -57.06 90.70 23.72
N LYS A 725 -58.00 90.32 22.82
CA LYS A 725 -58.47 88.91 22.67
C LYS A 725 -58.14 88.16 21.36
N TYR A 726 -57.86 88.83 20.24
CA TYR A 726 -57.60 88.17 18.94
C TYR A 726 -56.28 87.37 18.95
N ASP A 727 -55.26 87.94 19.57
CA ASP A 727 -53.91 87.39 19.69
C ASP A 727 -53.82 86.06 20.46
N ILE A 728 -54.73 85.79 21.40
CA ILE A 728 -54.74 84.57 22.22
C ILE A 728 -55.47 83.43 21.50
N GLN A 729 -56.57 83.73 20.79
CA GLN A 729 -57.31 82.72 20.01
C GLN A 729 -56.49 82.20 18.83
N GLN A 730 -55.70 83.06 18.17
CA GLN A 730 -54.81 82.64 17.08
C GLN A 730 -53.71 81.69 17.56
N ILE A 731 -53.09 81.96 18.73
CA ILE A 731 -52.06 81.07 19.32
C ILE A 731 -52.65 79.71 19.72
N LEU A 732 -53.89 79.68 20.24
CA LEU A 732 -54.57 78.43 20.60
C LEU A 732 -54.90 77.56 19.37
N ALA A 733 -55.37 78.15 18.27
CA ALA A 733 -55.62 77.44 17.02
C ALA A 733 -54.31 76.90 16.38
N GLU A 734 -53.20 77.63 16.51
CA GLU A 734 -51.88 77.16 16.08
C GLU A 734 -51.40 75.96 16.92
N VAL A 735 -51.61 75.98 18.24
CA VAL A 735 -51.28 74.84 19.13
C VAL A 735 -52.13 73.60 18.83
N GLU A 736 -53.43 73.78 18.51
CA GLU A 736 -54.33 72.68 18.11
C GLU A 736 -53.89 72.04 16.78
N GLY A 737 -53.48 72.85 15.79
CA GLY A 737 -52.90 72.36 14.53
C GLY A 737 -51.58 71.60 14.71
N LEU A 738 -50.73 72.02 15.64
CA LEU A 738 -49.48 71.32 16.01
C LEU A 738 -49.76 70.00 16.76
N LEU A 739 -50.76 69.97 17.65
CA LEU A 739 -51.20 68.76 18.35
C LEU A 739 -51.76 67.68 17.41
N GLY A 740 -52.42 68.07 16.31
CA GLY A 740 -52.86 67.13 15.27
C GLY A 740 -51.73 66.38 14.57
N ASN A 741 -50.50 66.92 14.58
CA ASN A 741 -49.31 66.32 13.97
C ASN A 741 -48.48 65.44 14.94
N GLU A 742 -48.84 65.38 16.22
CA GLU A 742 -48.10 64.62 17.25
C GLU A 742 -48.22 63.10 17.05
N ALA A 743 -49.44 62.59 16.91
CA ALA A 743 -49.69 61.16 16.79
C ALA A 743 -49.07 60.52 15.52
N PRO A 744 -49.15 61.12 14.32
CA PRO A 744 -48.43 60.64 13.14
C PRO A 744 -46.91 60.58 13.32
N THR A 745 -46.30 61.60 13.94
CA THR A 745 -44.85 61.69 14.15
C THR A 745 -44.35 60.64 15.16
N ARG A 746 -45.13 60.36 16.21
CA ARG A 746 -44.85 59.28 17.17
C ARG A 746 -44.94 57.88 16.56
N ILE A 747 -45.92 57.65 15.68
CA ILE A 747 -46.03 56.37 14.94
C ILE A 747 -44.82 56.17 14.00
N ASP A 748 -44.29 57.25 13.42
CA ASP A 748 -43.10 57.18 12.57
C ASP A 748 -41.86 56.74 13.36
N ILE A 749 -41.65 57.25 14.58
CA ILE A 749 -40.60 56.78 15.50
C ILE A 749 -40.71 55.27 15.75
N PHE A 750 -41.91 54.75 16.04
CA PHE A 750 -42.10 53.31 16.25
C PHE A 750 -41.80 52.47 15.00
N LYS A 751 -42.15 52.96 13.80
CA LYS A 751 -41.81 52.30 12.54
C LYS A 751 -40.30 52.29 12.29
N LYS A 752 -39.61 53.41 12.53
CA LYS A 752 -38.15 53.52 12.39
C LYS A 752 -37.41 52.64 13.41
N ARG A 753 -37.90 52.57 14.65
CA ARG A 753 -37.35 51.67 15.70
C ARG A 753 -37.52 50.20 15.33
N GLU A 754 -38.70 49.80 14.86
CA GLU A 754 -38.94 48.43 14.41
C GLU A 754 -38.10 48.06 13.18
N HIS A 755 -37.90 48.99 12.24
CA HIS A 755 -37.00 48.82 11.11
C HIS A 755 -35.53 48.66 11.56
N MET A 756 -35.04 49.50 12.47
CA MET A 756 -33.69 49.37 13.05
C MET A 756 -33.51 48.02 13.76
N ARG A 757 -34.52 47.54 14.51
CA ARG A 757 -34.51 46.21 15.13
C ARG A 757 -34.36 45.09 14.08
N GLN A 758 -35.14 45.15 13.00
CA GLN A 758 -35.09 44.16 11.91
C GLN A 758 -33.72 44.13 11.21
N VAL A 759 -33.12 45.29 10.97
CA VAL A 759 -31.78 45.39 10.36
C VAL A 759 -30.68 44.93 11.34
N SER A 760 -30.83 45.19 12.63
CA SER A 760 -29.94 44.66 13.68
C SER A 760 -29.99 43.12 13.75
N GLU A 761 -31.17 42.53 13.65
CA GLU A 761 -31.34 41.07 13.56
C GLU A 761 -30.68 40.49 12.30
N LYS A 762 -30.75 41.19 11.16
CA LYS A 762 -30.05 40.82 9.92
C LYS A 762 -28.53 40.81 10.11
N TYR A 763 -27.94 41.84 10.72
CA TYR A 763 -26.50 41.86 11.04
C TYR A 763 -26.08 40.69 11.94
N ARG A 764 -26.84 40.42 13.01
CA ARG A 764 -26.59 39.29 13.93
C ARG A 764 -26.66 37.94 13.21
N ALA A 765 -27.64 37.76 12.34
CA ALA A 765 -27.79 36.53 11.57
C ALA A 765 -26.61 36.31 10.61
N VAL A 766 -26.10 37.36 9.97
CA VAL A 766 -24.93 37.30 9.09
C VAL A 766 -23.65 36.97 9.88
N LEU A 767 -23.44 37.59 11.05
CA LEU A 767 -22.30 37.28 11.92
C LEU A 767 -22.35 35.82 12.41
N ALA A 768 -23.52 35.36 12.89
CA ALA A 768 -23.72 33.98 13.32
C ALA A 768 -23.52 32.98 12.16
N LYS A 769 -23.93 33.34 10.94
CA LYS A 769 -23.67 32.54 9.72
C LYS A 769 -22.17 32.38 9.44
N GLY A 770 -21.38 33.46 9.60
CA GLY A 770 -19.93 33.41 9.45
C GLY A 770 -19.24 32.55 10.51
N LEU A 771 -19.62 32.69 11.78
CA LEU A 771 -19.08 31.88 12.88
C LEU A 771 -19.43 30.40 12.75
N ARG A 772 -20.68 30.06 12.40
CA ARG A 772 -21.10 28.67 12.16
C ARG A 772 -20.32 28.05 11.00
N LEU A 773 -20.02 28.82 9.96
CA LEU A 773 -19.25 28.33 8.82
C LEU A 773 -17.81 27.96 9.20
N LEU A 774 -17.20 28.71 10.14
CA LEU A 774 -15.89 28.37 10.72
C LEU A 774 -15.94 27.05 11.52
N GLU A 775 -17.00 26.83 12.31
CA GLU A 775 -17.21 25.56 13.03
C GLU A 775 -17.49 24.38 12.07
N GLU A 776 -18.28 24.60 11.02
CA GLU A 776 -18.56 23.58 9.99
C GLU A 776 -17.27 23.12 9.30
N ARG A 777 -16.37 24.06 8.97
CA ARG A 777 -15.05 23.75 8.40
C ARG A 777 -14.16 22.96 9.36
N GLN A 778 -14.21 23.25 10.66
CA GLN A 778 -13.49 22.47 11.67
C GLN A 778 -13.96 21.01 11.71
N VAL A 779 -15.28 20.79 11.76
CA VAL A 779 -15.86 19.44 11.76
C VAL A 779 -15.53 18.72 10.45
N TYR A 780 -15.51 19.43 9.33
CA TYR A 780 -15.07 18.89 8.04
C TYR A 780 -13.62 18.40 8.11
N ASN A 781 -12.68 19.21 8.59
CA ASN A 781 -11.27 18.84 8.74
C ASN A 781 -11.07 17.61 9.64
N ALA A 782 -11.82 17.48 10.73
CA ALA A 782 -11.79 16.28 11.56
C ALA A 782 -12.27 15.02 10.81
N ARG A 783 -13.31 15.15 9.96
CA ARG A 783 -13.76 14.05 9.08
C ARG A 783 -12.72 13.73 8.01
N VAL A 784 -12.00 14.72 7.50
CA VAL A 784 -10.91 14.53 6.54
C VAL A 784 -9.80 13.69 7.16
N ALA A 785 -9.29 14.09 8.33
CA ALA A 785 -8.28 13.32 9.05
C ALA A 785 -8.72 11.87 9.32
N LYS A 786 -9.96 11.67 9.79
CA LYS A 786 -10.52 10.32 10.01
C LYS A 786 -10.57 9.48 8.72
N LYS A 787 -11.04 10.05 7.61
CA LYS A 787 -11.18 9.32 6.34
C LYS A 787 -9.81 8.99 5.75
N THR A 788 -8.86 9.94 5.80
CA THR A 788 -7.46 9.70 5.38
C THR A 788 -6.83 8.61 6.23
N GLN A 789 -6.97 8.64 7.56
CA GLN A 789 -6.48 7.59 8.44
C GLN A 789 -7.06 6.21 8.10
N GLY A 790 -8.37 6.12 7.85
CA GLY A 790 -9.02 4.88 7.41
C GLY A 790 -8.41 4.33 6.11
N LYS A 791 -8.09 5.21 5.15
CA LYS A 791 -7.43 4.82 3.89
C LYS A 791 -5.98 4.39 4.09
N ARG A 792 -5.24 5.01 5.02
CA ARG A 792 -3.87 4.61 5.38
C ARG A 792 -3.81 3.20 5.94
N TYR A 793 -4.79 2.81 6.78
CA TYR A 793 -4.90 1.42 7.24
C TYR A 793 -5.18 0.44 6.09
N MET A 794 -6.04 0.82 5.14
CA MET A 794 -6.31 -0.01 3.96
C MET A 794 -5.07 -0.14 3.06
N ASP A 795 -4.34 0.95 2.78
CA ASP A 795 -3.09 0.92 2.01
C ASP A 795 -2.08 -0.04 2.63
N MET A 796 -1.80 0.10 3.94
CA MET A 796 -0.87 -0.79 4.63
C MET A 796 -1.32 -2.25 4.63
N ALA A 797 -2.61 -2.52 4.85
CA ALA A 797 -3.16 -3.87 4.84
C ALA A 797 -3.05 -4.52 3.45
N PHE A 798 -3.32 -3.77 2.37
CA PHE A 798 -3.18 -4.29 1.01
C PHE A 798 -1.73 -4.53 0.64
N ARG A 799 -0.78 -3.67 1.02
CA ARG A 799 0.66 -3.88 0.77
C ARG A 799 1.20 -5.15 1.44
N LEU A 800 0.82 -5.41 2.69
CA LEU A 800 1.21 -6.62 3.40
C LEU A 800 0.69 -7.89 2.70
N ASN A 801 -0.60 -7.91 2.36
CA ASN A 801 -1.21 -9.05 1.65
C ASN A 801 -0.66 -9.22 0.23
N LEU A 802 -0.30 -8.12 -0.45
CA LEU A 802 0.27 -8.14 -1.79
C LEU A 802 1.67 -8.78 -1.79
N ASN A 803 2.55 -8.37 -0.88
CA ASN A 803 3.89 -8.95 -0.72
C ASN A 803 3.82 -10.46 -0.47
N GLU A 804 2.92 -10.89 0.42
CA GLU A 804 2.71 -12.31 0.68
C GLU A 804 2.20 -13.07 -0.56
N SER A 805 1.22 -12.52 -1.26
CA SER A 805 0.61 -13.13 -2.45
C SER A 805 1.60 -13.23 -3.61
N LEU A 806 2.42 -12.20 -3.84
CA LEU A 806 3.47 -12.23 -4.86
C LEU A 806 4.59 -13.19 -4.50
N SER A 807 4.94 -13.33 -3.22
CA SER A 807 5.88 -14.36 -2.79
C SER A 807 5.33 -15.77 -3.05
N LYS A 808 4.02 -16.00 -2.90
CA LYS A 808 3.38 -17.28 -3.29
C LYS A 808 3.41 -17.47 -4.81
N TYR A 809 3.09 -16.42 -5.58
CA TYR A 809 3.17 -16.47 -7.05
C TYR A 809 4.57 -16.86 -7.52
N ARG A 810 5.62 -16.25 -6.96
CA ARG A 810 7.02 -16.56 -7.31
C ARG A 810 7.37 -18.04 -7.11
N ASN A 811 6.96 -18.62 -5.99
CA ASN A 811 7.12 -20.04 -5.72
C ASN A 811 6.37 -20.91 -6.75
N ALA A 812 5.13 -20.56 -7.07
CA ALA A 812 4.34 -21.28 -8.07
C ALA A 812 4.94 -21.16 -9.49
N PHE A 813 5.45 -19.98 -9.86
CA PHE A 813 6.16 -19.74 -11.10
C PHE A 813 7.41 -20.63 -11.22
N ASP A 814 8.22 -20.73 -10.16
CA ASP A 814 9.42 -21.57 -10.17
C ASP A 814 9.10 -23.07 -10.30
N ILE A 815 7.99 -23.51 -9.73
CA ILE A 815 7.47 -24.87 -9.97
C ILE A 815 7.09 -25.03 -11.44
N ALA A 816 6.33 -24.09 -12.01
CA ALA A 816 5.94 -24.13 -13.42
C ALA A 816 7.18 -24.15 -14.35
N ALA A 817 8.18 -23.31 -14.09
CA ALA A 817 9.45 -23.28 -14.81
C ALA A 817 10.17 -24.63 -14.77
N ARG A 818 10.16 -25.33 -13.63
CA ARG A 818 10.71 -26.68 -13.51
C ARG A 818 9.99 -27.68 -14.40
N TYR A 819 8.66 -27.67 -14.44
CA TYR A 819 7.92 -28.56 -15.34
C TYR A 819 8.19 -28.24 -16.80
N VAL A 820 8.19 -26.95 -17.18
CA VAL A 820 8.50 -26.53 -18.56
C VAL A 820 9.93 -26.93 -18.96
N TYR A 821 10.90 -26.85 -18.05
CA TYR A 821 12.26 -27.34 -18.27
C TYR A 821 12.29 -28.87 -18.49
N LEU A 822 11.55 -29.63 -17.68
CA LEU A 822 11.44 -31.09 -17.82
C LEU A 822 10.71 -31.48 -19.13
N THR A 823 9.73 -30.68 -19.56
CA THR A 823 9.09 -30.81 -20.88
C THR A 823 10.09 -30.59 -22.02
N ALA A 824 10.95 -29.57 -21.91
CA ALA A 824 12.02 -29.34 -22.89
C ALA A 824 13.05 -30.48 -22.92
N LYS A 825 13.37 -31.09 -21.77
CA LYS A 825 14.19 -32.30 -21.72
C LYS A 825 13.52 -33.52 -22.35
N ALA A 826 12.21 -33.69 -22.16
CA ALA A 826 11.46 -34.74 -22.83
C ALA A 826 11.40 -34.51 -24.36
N TYR A 827 11.26 -33.25 -24.81
CA TYR A 827 11.35 -32.87 -26.22
C TYR A 827 12.72 -33.22 -26.81
N ASP A 828 13.81 -32.85 -26.14
CA ASP A 828 15.18 -33.13 -26.59
C ASP A 828 15.44 -34.65 -26.67
N TYR A 829 15.00 -35.39 -25.65
CA TYR A 829 15.15 -36.85 -25.61
C TYR A 829 14.30 -37.58 -26.66
N ASP A 830 13.10 -37.10 -26.96
CA ASP A 830 12.27 -37.72 -28.00
C ASP A 830 12.85 -37.45 -29.38
N THR A 831 13.17 -36.19 -29.68
CA THR A 831 13.66 -35.77 -31.01
C THR A 831 15.10 -36.18 -31.27
N ASN A 832 15.95 -36.25 -30.24
CA ASN A 832 17.37 -36.56 -30.29
C ASN A 832 18.16 -35.79 -31.37
N LEU A 833 17.71 -34.58 -31.71
CA LEU A 833 18.32 -33.73 -32.73
C LEU A 833 19.76 -33.37 -32.36
N SER A 834 20.58 -33.05 -33.36
CA SER A 834 21.90 -32.47 -33.10
C SER A 834 21.78 -31.14 -32.34
N ASP A 835 22.75 -30.83 -31.47
CA ASP A 835 22.85 -29.53 -30.78
C ASP A 835 22.88 -28.32 -31.74
N ARG A 836 23.22 -28.55 -33.01
CA ARG A 836 23.28 -27.52 -34.07
C ARG A 836 21.99 -27.39 -34.86
N ASP A 837 21.01 -28.28 -34.65
CA ASP A 837 19.73 -28.23 -35.36
C ASP A 837 18.92 -27.00 -34.88
N PRO A 838 18.32 -26.20 -35.78
CA PRO A 838 17.49 -25.05 -35.40
C PRO A 838 16.30 -25.39 -34.49
N ALA A 839 15.80 -26.62 -34.55
CA ALA A 839 14.70 -27.13 -33.73
C ALA A 839 15.20 -27.88 -32.46
N SER A 840 16.50 -27.86 -32.17
CA SER A 840 17.08 -28.42 -30.93
C SER A 840 16.52 -27.73 -29.68
N ALA A 841 16.45 -28.46 -28.56
CA ALA A 841 15.96 -27.95 -27.30
C ALA A 841 16.95 -27.03 -26.55
N LYS A 842 18.22 -27.00 -26.97
CA LYS A 842 19.32 -26.35 -26.23
C LYS A 842 19.06 -24.86 -25.95
N SER A 843 18.49 -24.14 -26.90
CA SER A 843 18.07 -22.74 -26.73
C SER A 843 16.96 -22.63 -25.70
N PHE A 844 15.89 -23.43 -25.85
CA PHE A 844 14.75 -23.43 -24.92
C PHE A 844 15.19 -23.69 -23.47
N LEU A 845 16.09 -24.63 -23.23
CA LEU A 845 16.59 -24.94 -21.89
C LEU A 845 17.28 -23.76 -21.21
N THR A 846 18.08 -23.00 -21.97
CA THR A 846 18.71 -21.77 -21.46
C THR A 846 17.66 -20.67 -21.24
N ASP A 847 16.74 -20.50 -22.18
CA ASP A 847 15.73 -19.45 -22.14
C ASP A 847 14.75 -19.64 -20.98
N ILE A 848 14.27 -20.87 -20.75
CA ILE A 848 13.35 -21.22 -19.65
C ILE A 848 13.92 -20.80 -18.29
N VAL A 849 15.22 -21.01 -18.07
CA VAL A 849 15.89 -20.65 -16.81
C VAL A 849 15.90 -19.13 -16.60
N LYS A 850 15.99 -18.36 -17.69
CA LYS A 850 16.01 -16.89 -17.68
C LYS A 850 14.62 -16.25 -17.65
N GLN A 851 13.57 -16.97 -18.06
CA GLN A 851 12.20 -16.44 -18.05
C GLN A 851 11.72 -16.04 -16.65
N ARG A 852 10.97 -14.93 -16.59
CA ARG A 852 10.45 -14.36 -15.34
C ARG A 852 8.92 -14.21 -15.28
N HIS A 853 8.23 -14.41 -16.40
CA HIS A 853 6.77 -14.30 -16.49
C HIS A 853 6.17 -15.49 -17.27
N LEU A 854 4.87 -15.73 -17.07
CA LEU A 854 4.17 -16.87 -17.67
C LEU A 854 3.94 -16.71 -19.19
N GLY A 855 3.96 -15.49 -19.71
CA GLY A 855 3.57 -15.18 -21.09
C GLY A 855 2.08 -14.82 -21.22
N GLN A 856 1.69 -14.31 -22.38
CA GLN A 856 0.30 -13.88 -22.63
C GLN A 856 -0.63 -15.07 -22.84
N TYR A 857 -1.78 -15.04 -22.16
CA TYR A 857 -2.81 -16.08 -22.23
C TYR A 857 -4.15 -15.48 -22.68
N GLU A 858 -4.70 -15.99 -23.77
CA GLU A 858 -5.96 -15.50 -24.34
C GLU A 858 -6.75 -16.68 -24.95
N ASN A 859 -8.08 -16.67 -24.85
CA ASN A 859 -8.95 -17.69 -25.43
C ASN A 859 -8.59 -19.15 -25.05
N GLY A 860 -8.06 -19.35 -23.83
CA GLY A 860 -7.70 -20.66 -23.32
C GLY A 860 -6.31 -21.16 -23.73
N GLN A 861 -5.48 -20.34 -24.38
CA GLN A 861 -4.15 -20.75 -24.87
C GLN A 861 -3.10 -19.65 -24.68
N TYR A 862 -1.82 -20.05 -24.59
CA TYR A 862 -0.69 -19.12 -24.62
C TYR A 862 -0.36 -18.68 -26.04
N LEU A 863 -0.11 -17.39 -26.23
CA LEU A 863 0.17 -16.80 -27.55
C LEU A 863 1.67 -16.89 -27.90
N LEU A 864 1.94 -17.06 -29.20
CA LEU A 864 3.29 -17.16 -29.76
C LEU A 864 3.91 -15.77 -29.96
N GLY A 865 5.22 -15.64 -29.71
CA GLY A 865 6.00 -14.43 -29.99
C GLY A 865 5.82 -13.32 -28.96
N LEU A 866 5.23 -13.63 -27.80
CA LEU A 866 4.91 -12.69 -26.72
C LEU A 866 5.66 -13.06 -25.42
N GLY A 867 6.71 -13.87 -25.52
CA GLY A 867 7.65 -14.16 -24.43
C GLY A 867 7.08 -15.01 -23.29
N GLY A 868 7.91 -15.23 -22.27
CA GLY A 868 7.56 -16.01 -21.09
C GLY A 868 7.56 -17.52 -21.32
N LEU A 869 7.24 -18.26 -20.26
CA LEU A 869 7.23 -19.73 -20.28
C LEU A 869 6.20 -20.30 -21.29
N GLY A 870 5.05 -19.66 -21.42
CA GLY A 870 3.97 -20.08 -22.31
C GLY A 870 4.33 -20.01 -23.79
N ASP A 871 5.07 -18.98 -24.22
CA ASP A 871 5.53 -18.85 -25.60
C ASP A 871 6.52 -19.98 -25.97
N ILE A 872 7.48 -20.27 -25.07
CA ILE A 872 8.42 -21.38 -25.25
C ILE A 872 7.66 -22.72 -25.34
N LEU A 873 6.69 -22.92 -24.44
CA LEU A 873 5.88 -24.13 -24.39
C LEU A 873 5.07 -24.31 -25.69
N THR A 874 4.41 -23.26 -26.16
CA THR A 874 3.66 -23.25 -27.43
C THR A 874 4.60 -23.48 -28.63
N THR A 875 5.78 -22.86 -28.65
CA THR A 875 6.80 -23.06 -29.69
C THR A 875 7.23 -24.52 -29.77
N MET A 876 7.56 -25.15 -28.64
CA MET A 876 7.90 -26.58 -28.59
C MET A 876 6.75 -27.45 -29.11
N LYS A 877 5.49 -27.15 -28.75
CA LYS A 877 4.33 -27.92 -29.23
C LYS A 877 4.16 -27.83 -30.74
N ILE A 878 4.32 -26.64 -31.32
CA ILE A 878 4.22 -26.42 -32.76
C ILE A 878 5.35 -27.18 -33.48
N ASN A 879 6.61 -27.00 -33.05
CA ASN A 879 7.75 -27.71 -33.62
C ASN A 879 7.54 -29.23 -33.56
N TYR A 880 7.16 -29.74 -32.38
CA TYR A 880 6.94 -31.16 -32.17
C TYR A 880 5.80 -31.69 -33.05
N SER A 881 4.73 -30.93 -33.29
CA SER A 881 3.62 -31.38 -34.14
C SER A 881 4.05 -31.68 -35.59
N VAL A 882 5.07 -30.97 -36.09
CA VAL A 882 5.67 -31.20 -37.41
C VAL A 882 6.67 -32.36 -37.34
N LEU A 883 7.59 -32.33 -36.37
CA LEU A 883 8.61 -33.35 -36.18
C LEU A 883 8.01 -34.74 -35.91
N LYS A 884 6.92 -34.81 -35.16
CA LYS A 884 6.18 -36.05 -34.85
C LYS A 884 5.85 -36.85 -36.11
N ARG A 885 5.38 -36.15 -37.16
CA ARG A 885 5.04 -36.77 -38.44
C ARG A 885 6.27 -37.07 -39.29
N GLN A 886 7.21 -36.12 -39.35
CA GLN A 886 8.42 -36.25 -40.17
C GLN A 886 9.27 -37.44 -39.71
N MET A 887 9.55 -37.53 -38.41
CA MET A 887 10.41 -38.55 -37.82
C MET A 887 9.71 -39.91 -37.67
N GLY A 888 8.40 -40.01 -37.90
CA GLY A 888 7.66 -41.28 -37.87
C GLY A 888 7.20 -41.75 -36.48
N PHE A 889 7.01 -40.84 -35.52
CA PHE A 889 6.48 -41.20 -34.18
C PHE A 889 5.04 -41.73 -34.22
N ASP A 890 4.27 -41.36 -35.26
CA ASP A 890 2.89 -41.85 -35.48
C ASP A 890 2.86 -43.28 -36.03
N THR A 891 3.96 -43.75 -36.62
CA THR A 891 4.07 -45.08 -37.24
C THR A 891 5.36 -45.79 -36.82
N PRO A 892 5.57 -46.02 -35.51
CA PRO A 892 6.77 -46.68 -35.04
C PRO A 892 6.81 -48.15 -35.49
N GLN A 893 8.00 -48.64 -35.81
CA GLN A 893 8.22 -50.05 -36.10
C GLN A 893 8.27 -50.82 -34.78
N THR A 894 7.45 -51.84 -34.62
CA THR A 894 7.47 -52.66 -33.39
C THR A 894 8.21 -53.95 -33.65
N GLU A 895 9.09 -54.32 -32.72
CA GLU A 895 9.85 -55.55 -32.78
C GLU A 895 9.81 -56.26 -31.43
N THR A 896 9.91 -57.59 -31.45
CA THR A 896 10.12 -58.40 -30.24
C THR A 896 11.43 -59.16 -30.41
N GLY A 897 12.45 -58.76 -29.66
CA GLY A 897 13.76 -59.39 -29.66
C GLY A 897 13.93 -60.36 -28.50
N ARG A 898 14.58 -61.51 -28.74
CA ARG A 898 14.88 -62.52 -27.71
C ARG A 898 16.39 -62.72 -27.60
N PHE A 899 17.00 -62.29 -26.51
CA PHE A 899 18.45 -62.29 -26.37
C PHE A 899 18.92 -63.30 -25.33
N SER A 900 19.82 -64.20 -25.71
CA SER A 900 20.44 -65.19 -24.81
C SER A 900 21.64 -64.63 -24.05
N LEU A 901 21.61 -64.66 -22.73
CA LEU A 901 22.79 -64.30 -21.93
C LEU A 901 23.89 -65.37 -22.06
N ARG A 902 23.56 -66.63 -22.32
CA ARG A 902 24.55 -67.70 -22.48
C ARG A 902 25.28 -67.65 -23.83
N SER A 903 24.55 -67.72 -24.95
CA SER A 903 25.19 -67.85 -26.28
C SER A 903 25.55 -66.53 -26.93
N GLU A 904 24.75 -65.49 -26.70
CA GLU A 904 24.95 -64.21 -27.38
C GLU A 904 25.84 -63.27 -26.55
N LEU A 905 25.59 -63.13 -25.24
CA LEU A 905 26.43 -62.32 -24.35
C LEU A 905 27.73 -63.03 -23.95
N MET A 906 27.65 -64.22 -23.35
CA MET A 906 28.82 -64.95 -22.82
C MET A 906 29.56 -65.79 -23.87
N ARG A 907 29.01 -65.94 -25.09
CA ARG A 907 29.57 -66.77 -26.17
C ARG A 907 29.77 -68.25 -25.80
N ILE A 908 28.90 -68.79 -24.93
CA ILE A 908 28.90 -70.19 -24.49
C ILE A 908 27.80 -70.96 -25.26
N LYS A 909 28.14 -72.12 -25.83
CA LYS A 909 27.18 -72.90 -26.64
C LYS A 909 26.12 -73.61 -25.79
N HIS A 910 24.94 -73.83 -26.38
CA HIS A 910 23.86 -74.67 -25.82
C HIS A 910 24.11 -76.16 -26.08
N ASP A 911 25.24 -76.68 -25.59
CA ASP A 911 25.55 -78.11 -25.62
C ASP A 911 25.96 -78.63 -24.24
N ALA A 912 25.78 -79.93 -24.02
CA ALA A 912 26.09 -80.57 -22.74
C ALA A 912 27.58 -80.44 -22.36
N SER A 913 28.49 -80.33 -23.34
CA SER A 913 29.92 -80.10 -23.10
C SER A 913 30.23 -78.72 -22.53
N SER A 914 29.36 -77.73 -22.75
CA SER A 914 29.55 -76.34 -22.31
C SER A 914 28.76 -76.00 -21.03
N ASP A 915 27.93 -76.91 -20.53
CA ASP A 915 27.10 -76.69 -19.34
C ASP A 915 27.93 -76.36 -18.09
N GLN A 916 29.03 -77.07 -17.87
CA GLN A 916 29.91 -76.80 -16.73
C GLN A 916 30.52 -75.39 -16.82
N VAL A 917 30.91 -74.95 -18.02
CA VAL A 917 31.47 -73.61 -18.26
C VAL A 917 30.43 -72.53 -17.93
N PHE A 918 29.17 -72.74 -18.32
CA PHE A 918 28.09 -71.81 -18.01
C PHE A 918 27.83 -71.72 -16.50
N ARG A 919 27.80 -72.86 -15.79
CA ARG A 919 27.65 -72.90 -14.33
C ARG A 919 28.78 -72.16 -13.61
N GLU A 920 30.02 -72.41 -14.02
CA GLU A 920 31.20 -71.73 -13.47
C GLU A 920 31.14 -70.22 -13.72
N GLU A 921 30.65 -69.79 -14.88
CA GLU A 921 30.46 -68.36 -15.18
C GLU A 921 29.39 -67.73 -14.29
N LEU A 922 28.24 -68.39 -14.07
CA LEU A 922 27.21 -67.91 -13.14
C LEU A 922 27.71 -67.85 -11.68
N LYS A 923 28.52 -68.83 -11.24
CA LYS A 923 29.14 -68.82 -9.90
C LYS A 923 30.02 -67.59 -9.67
N LYS A 924 30.74 -67.10 -10.70
CA LYS A 924 31.53 -65.85 -10.61
C LYS A 924 30.67 -64.60 -10.47
N LYS A 925 29.39 -64.67 -10.83
CA LYS A 925 28.43 -63.56 -10.75
C LYS A 925 27.60 -63.59 -9.46
N ARG A 926 27.79 -64.60 -8.60
CA ARG A 926 27.19 -64.67 -7.27
C ARG A 926 27.82 -63.61 -6.36
N VAL A 927 26.99 -62.95 -5.57
CA VAL A 927 27.37 -62.00 -4.54
C VAL A 927 26.73 -62.48 -3.24
N ASP A 928 27.49 -62.47 -2.14
CA ASP A 928 27.04 -62.96 -0.84
C ASP A 928 26.00 -62.02 -0.20
N ASP A 929 26.09 -60.73 -0.48
CA ASP A 929 25.13 -59.73 0.00
C ASP A 929 24.83 -58.63 -1.02
N LEU A 930 23.60 -58.58 -1.52
CA LEU A 930 23.09 -57.56 -2.42
C LEU A 930 23.08 -56.15 -1.80
N TRP A 931 23.08 -56.00 -0.47
CA TRP A 931 23.19 -54.68 0.16
C TRP A 931 24.56 -54.03 -0.04
N THR A 932 25.59 -54.80 -0.37
CA THR A 932 26.91 -54.26 -0.72
C THR A 932 26.94 -53.62 -2.10
N ILE A 933 25.92 -53.87 -2.95
CA ILE A 933 25.81 -53.32 -4.30
C ILE A 933 25.15 -51.93 -4.25
N PRO A 934 25.88 -50.83 -4.56
CA PRO A 934 25.34 -49.48 -4.50
C PRO A 934 24.12 -49.27 -5.41
N GLU A 935 24.15 -49.86 -6.61
CA GLU A 935 23.08 -49.77 -7.59
C GLU A 935 21.78 -50.41 -7.09
N PHE A 936 21.85 -51.54 -6.36
CA PHE A 936 20.69 -52.16 -5.72
C PHE A 936 20.04 -51.23 -4.71
N ARG A 937 20.83 -50.58 -3.84
CA ARG A 937 20.31 -49.63 -2.83
C ARG A 937 19.71 -48.37 -3.44
N LYS A 938 20.29 -47.89 -4.53
CA LYS A 938 19.89 -46.64 -5.19
C LYS A 938 18.63 -46.85 -6.04
N PHE A 939 18.65 -47.86 -6.92
CA PHE A 939 17.67 -48.01 -7.99
C PHE A 939 16.60 -49.07 -7.71
N CYS A 940 16.84 -50.08 -6.87
CA CYS A 940 15.86 -51.13 -6.63
C CYS A 940 14.99 -50.84 -5.41
N ARG A 941 13.70 -51.18 -5.49
CA ARG A 941 12.86 -51.31 -4.29
C ARG A 941 13.29 -52.57 -3.55
N PRO A 942 13.74 -52.48 -2.30
CA PRO A 942 14.23 -53.64 -1.59
C PRO A 942 13.11 -54.63 -1.31
N PHE A 943 13.37 -55.93 -1.51
CA PHE A 943 12.43 -57.02 -1.23
C PHE A 943 12.49 -57.49 0.23
N ALA A 944 13.54 -57.13 0.96
CA ALA A 944 13.73 -57.39 2.38
C ALA A 944 14.24 -56.12 3.10
N SER A 945 14.12 -56.04 4.42
CA SER A 945 14.75 -54.97 5.21
C SER A 945 16.23 -55.28 5.41
N GLN A 946 17.09 -54.26 5.47
CA GLN A 946 18.52 -54.44 5.75
C GLN A 946 18.76 -55.12 7.11
N SER A 947 17.83 -54.98 8.06
CA SER A 947 17.87 -55.67 9.35
C SER A 947 17.72 -57.20 9.27
N MET A 948 17.26 -57.74 8.13
CA MET A 948 17.13 -59.18 7.90
C MET A 948 18.47 -59.86 7.56
N GLY A 949 19.58 -59.10 7.54
CA GLY A 949 20.92 -59.61 7.26
C GLY A 949 21.23 -59.68 5.77
N GLU A 950 22.33 -60.38 5.47
CA GLU A 950 22.87 -60.57 4.13
C GLU A 950 21.83 -61.21 3.20
N GLN A 951 21.76 -60.73 1.97
CA GLN A 951 20.86 -61.27 0.95
C GLN A 951 21.69 -61.70 -0.28
N PRO A 952 22.04 -62.98 -0.44
CA PRO A 952 22.83 -63.43 -1.56
C PRO A 952 22.01 -63.39 -2.86
N GLY A 953 22.70 -63.23 -3.98
CA GLY A 953 22.09 -63.16 -5.30
C GLY A 953 23.09 -63.27 -6.43
N ILE A 954 22.60 -63.26 -7.67
CA ILE A 954 23.41 -63.19 -8.88
C ILE A 954 23.27 -61.79 -9.49
N VAL A 955 24.40 -61.17 -9.84
CA VAL A 955 24.46 -59.85 -10.47
C VAL A 955 25.21 -59.95 -11.78
N ILE A 956 24.53 -59.73 -12.90
CA ILE A 956 25.13 -59.74 -14.24
C ILE A 956 25.02 -58.33 -14.84
N SER A 957 26.16 -57.71 -15.13
CA SER A 957 26.24 -56.43 -15.84
C SER A 957 26.63 -56.65 -17.29
N PHE A 958 26.01 -55.94 -18.21
CA PHE A 958 26.31 -56.02 -19.65
C PHE A 958 25.97 -54.69 -20.35
N GLY A 959 26.69 -54.37 -21.42
CA GLY A 959 26.35 -53.27 -22.33
C GLY A 959 25.58 -53.80 -23.54
N THR A 960 24.85 -52.92 -24.20
CA THR A 960 24.12 -53.23 -25.43
C THR A 960 24.46 -52.20 -26.51
N GLN A 961 24.35 -52.59 -27.79
CA GLN A 961 24.71 -51.74 -28.92
C GLN A 961 23.79 -52.02 -30.12
N ILE A 962 23.57 -50.99 -30.94
CA ILE A 962 22.85 -51.09 -32.22
C ILE A 962 23.82 -50.64 -33.31
N LEU A 963 24.63 -51.58 -33.78
CA LEU A 963 25.65 -51.35 -34.79
C LEU A 963 25.54 -52.40 -35.89
N PHE A 964 25.73 -51.97 -37.13
CA PHE A 964 25.71 -52.89 -38.27
C PHE A 964 26.80 -53.97 -38.12
N GLY A 965 26.42 -55.23 -38.31
CA GLY A 965 27.35 -56.36 -38.25
C GLY A 965 27.71 -56.86 -36.85
N ASN A 966 27.13 -56.27 -35.80
CA ASN A 966 27.26 -56.75 -34.42
C ASN A 966 25.93 -57.31 -33.90
N ASN A 967 25.99 -58.23 -32.93
CA ASN A 967 24.83 -58.63 -32.16
C ASN A 967 24.49 -57.59 -31.09
N PHE A 968 23.35 -57.75 -30.43
CA PHE A 968 22.84 -56.84 -29.41
C PHE A 968 23.81 -56.53 -28.25
N PHE A 969 24.72 -57.47 -27.93
CA PHE A 969 25.71 -57.31 -26.86
C PHE A 969 27.07 -56.78 -27.35
N GLY A 970 27.18 -56.39 -28.62
CA GLY A 970 28.37 -55.77 -29.21
C GLY A 970 29.42 -56.74 -29.78
N TRP A 971 29.10 -58.03 -29.91
CA TRP A 971 29.99 -59.00 -30.55
C TRP A 971 29.77 -59.05 -32.08
N PRO A 972 30.75 -59.47 -32.89
CA PRO A 972 30.53 -59.73 -34.32
C PRO A 972 29.38 -60.71 -34.55
N LEU A 973 28.45 -60.35 -35.44
CA LEU A 973 27.21 -61.08 -35.69
C LEU A 973 27.48 -62.50 -36.19
N SER A 974 26.88 -63.50 -35.52
CA SER A 974 26.99 -64.92 -35.86
C SER A 974 25.60 -65.56 -36.05
N GLY A 975 25.54 -66.75 -36.64
CA GLY A 975 24.27 -67.45 -36.84
C GLY A 975 23.55 -67.75 -35.52
N GLY A 976 22.29 -67.33 -35.40
CA GLY A 976 21.48 -67.47 -34.18
C GLY A 976 21.54 -66.28 -33.22
N ASP A 977 22.38 -65.27 -33.51
CA ASP A 977 22.38 -63.99 -32.78
C ASP A 977 21.22 -63.09 -33.20
N HIS A 978 20.82 -62.20 -32.29
CA HIS A 978 19.85 -61.14 -32.53
C HIS A 978 20.53 -59.78 -32.55
N ALA A 979 20.04 -58.89 -33.41
CA ALA A 979 20.51 -57.52 -33.55
C ALA A 979 19.34 -56.62 -33.94
N TYR A 980 19.37 -55.37 -33.50
CA TYR A 980 18.44 -54.32 -33.94
C TYR A 980 18.98 -53.60 -35.17
N ASP A 981 18.08 -53.02 -35.96
CA ASP A 981 18.43 -52.30 -37.18
C ASP A 981 18.95 -50.88 -36.85
N PRO A 982 20.22 -50.53 -37.21
CA PRO A 982 20.79 -49.21 -37.00
C PRO A 982 20.23 -48.13 -37.94
N THR A 983 19.35 -48.47 -38.89
CA THR A 983 18.64 -47.47 -39.72
C THR A 983 17.54 -46.74 -38.96
N ASN A 984 17.14 -47.24 -37.78
CA ASN A 984 16.27 -46.52 -36.86
C ASN A 984 17.11 -45.67 -35.90
N PHE A 985 16.88 -44.36 -35.86
CA PHE A 985 17.68 -43.49 -35.00
C PHE A 985 17.51 -43.80 -33.50
N ALA A 986 16.31 -44.25 -33.11
CA ALA A 986 15.99 -44.62 -31.74
C ALA A 986 15.18 -45.91 -31.70
N THR A 987 15.70 -46.92 -30.99
CA THR A 987 14.96 -48.13 -30.62
C THR A 987 14.70 -48.11 -29.12
N LYS A 988 13.45 -47.85 -28.73
CA LYS A 988 13.05 -47.64 -27.33
C LYS A 988 12.31 -48.86 -26.78
N VAL A 989 12.49 -49.12 -25.49
CA VAL A 989 11.82 -50.20 -24.75
C VAL A 989 10.34 -49.87 -24.63
N ARG A 990 9.45 -50.79 -25.00
CA ARG A 990 8.01 -50.76 -24.65
C ARG A 990 7.76 -51.52 -23.35
N SER A 991 8.32 -52.73 -23.28
CA SER A 991 8.19 -53.60 -22.13
C SER A 991 9.31 -54.65 -22.13
N VAL A 992 9.59 -55.24 -20.97
CA VAL A 992 10.65 -56.24 -20.80
C VAL A 992 10.13 -57.50 -20.11
N GLY A 993 10.65 -58.65 -20.52
CA GLY A 993 10.43 -59.95 -19.88
C GLY A 993 11.75 -60.70 -19.69
N VAL A 994 11.75 -61.65 -18.74
CA VAL A 994 12.88 -62.56 -18.50
C VAL A 994 12.37 -64.00 -18.45
N TRP A 995 13.12 -64.91 -19.07
CA TRP A 995 12.83 -66.34 -19.08
C TRP A 995 14.04 -67.16 -18.66
N PHE A 996 13.81 -68.18 -17.82
CA PHE A 996 14.80 -69.17 -17.45
C PHE A 996 14.52 -70.49 -18.16
N GLU A 997 15.46 -70.91 -19.00
CA GLU A 997 15.38 -72.19 -19.69
C GLU A 997 15.97 -73.28 -18.79
N GLY A 998 15.28 -74.43 -18.64
CA GLY A 998 15.76 -75.55 -17.81
C GLY A 998 15.67 -75.30 -16.31
N TYR A 999 14.71 -74.49 -15.87
CA TYR A 999 14.46 -74.20 -14.45
C TYR A 999 13.81 -75.40 -13.75
N ASP A 1000 14.33 -75.80 -12.58
CA ASP A 1000 13.76 -76.92 -11.79
C ASP A 1000 12.69 -76.42 -10.81
N ASN A 1001 11.46 -76.26 -11.30
CA ASN A 1001 10.32 -75.84 -10.48
C ASN A 1001 9.80 -76.93 -9.51
N SER A 1002 10.41 -78.13 -9.50
CA SER A 1002 10.10 -79.14 -8.47
C SER A 1002 10.82 -78.86 -7.14
N GLN A 1003 11.97 -78.17 -7.21
CA GLN A 1003 12.80 -77.81 -6.05
C GLN A 1003 12.82 -76.31 -5.78
N LEU A 1004 12.51 -75.49 -6.79
CA LEU A 1004 12.53 -74.03 -6.71
C LEU A 1004 11.12 -73.45 -6.84
N SER A 1005 10.93 -72.23 -6.36
CA SER A 1005 9.68 -71.47 -6.42
C SER A 1005 9.13 -71.36 -7.85
N GLU A 1006 7.81 -71.52 -8.02
CA GLU A 1006 7.10 -71.36 -9.30
C GLU A 1006 7.10 -69.91 -9.82
N THR A 1007 7.47 -68.95 -8.96
CA THR A 1007 7.41 -67.51 -9.27
C THR A 1007 8.74 -66.80 -8.96
N PRO A 1008 9.85 -67.17 -9.63
CA PRO A 1008 11.10 -66.46 -9.42
C PRO A 1008 10.97 -65.01 -9.88
N ARG A 1009 11.76 -64.11 -9.27
CA ARG A 1009 11.73 -62.69 -9.58
C ARG A 1009 13.12 -62.14 -9.82
N VAL A 1010 13.18 -61.11 -10.66
CA VAL A 1010 14.41 -60.45 -11.07
C VAL A 1010 14.22 -58.94 -11.09
N TYR A 1011 15.34 -58.21 -11.00
CA TYR A 1011 15.40 -56.80 -11.36
C TYR A 1011 16.19 -56.66 -12.66
N LEU A 1012 15.77 -55.76 -13.54
CA LEU A 1012 16.58 -55.24 -14.63
C LEU A 1012 16.63 -53.73 -14.45
N VAL A 1013 17.84 -53.18 -14.31
CA VAL A 1013 18.04 -51.75 -14.08
C VAL A 1013 19.07 -51.18 -15.05
N PRO A 1014 18.79 -50.05 -15.72
CA PRO A 1014 19.75 -49.34 -16.53
C PRO A 1014 20.65 -48.51 -15.60
N THR A 1015 21.92 -48.88 -15.55
CA THR A 1015 22.93 -48.21 -14.68
C THR A 1015 23.93 -47.38 -15.48
N GLY A 1016 23.89 -47.49 -16.82
CA GLY A 1016 24.65 -46.69 -17.76
C GLY A 1016 23.78 -45.65 -18.48
N MET A 1017 24.37 -45.04 -19.50
CA MET A 1017 23.77 -44.01 -20.34
C MET A 1017 22.98 -44.64 -21.47
N ASP A 1018 21.83 -44.05 -21.81
CA ASP A 1018 21.07 -44.40 -23.00
C ASP A 1018 21.77 -43.78 -24.22
N VAL A 1019 21.90 -44.55 -25.30
CA VAL A 1019 22.54 -44.08 -26.54
C VAL A 1019 21.50 -44.11 -27.65
N MET A 1020 21.45 -43.06 -28.45
CA MET A 1020 20.57 -42.95 -29.62
C MET A 1020 21.35 -42.30 -30.77
N LEU A 1021 21.05 -42.70 -32.00
CA LEU A 1021 21.63 -42.08 -33.18
C LEU A 1021 20.96 -40.74 -33.44
N VAL A 1022 21.73 -39.79 -33.97
CA VAL A 1022 21.22 -38.49 -34.41
C VAL A 1022 20.36 -38.72 -35.66
N PRO A 1023 19.09 -38.29 -35.68
CA PRO A 1023 18.12 -38.69 -36.69
C PRO A 1023 18.44 -38.21 -38.11
N ASP A 1024 19.22 -37.15 -38.26
CA ASP A 1024 19.63 -36.56 -39.54
C ASP A 1024 21.10 -36.85 -39.91
N SER A 1025 21.82 -37.66 -39.11
CA SER A 1025 23.23 -37.95 -39.36
C SER A 1025 23.40 -39.07 -40.39
N THR A 1026 24.14 -38.76 -41.47
CA THR A 1026 24.57 -39.75 -42.46
C THR A 1026 25.77 -40.59 -42.02
N GLU A 1027 26.47 -40.15 -40.97
CA GLU A 1027 27.67 -40.80 -40.43
C GLU A 1027 27.35 -41.66 -39.19
N LEU A 1028 26.06 -41.80 -38.84
CA LEU A 1028 25.58 -42.52 -37.66
C LEU A 1028 26.14 -41.94 -36.35
N ASP A 1029 26.19 -40.61 -36.25
CA ASP A 1029 26.57 -39.92 -35.02
C ASP A 1029 25.62 -40.32 -33.88
N THR A 1030 26.16 -40.46 -32.67
CA THR A 1030 25.39 -40.84 -31.48
C THR A 1030 25.34 -39.72 -30.45
N ARG A 1031 24.21 -39.60 -29.73
CA ARG A 1031 24.09 -38.84 -28.48
C ARG A 1031 23.91 -39.80 -27.31
N GLU A 1032 24.54 -39.48 -26.19
CA GLU A 1032 24.45 -40.24 -24.94
C GLU A 1032 23.66 -39.46 -23.89
N TRP A 1033 22.83 -40.16 -23.12
CA TRP A 1033 21.88 -39.58 -22.18
C TRP A 1033 22.03 -40.21 -20.79
N THR A 1034 22.40 -39.40 -19.80
CA THR A 1034 22.43 -39.83 -18.39
C THR A 1034 21.04 -39.73 -17.77
N ILE A 1035 20.20 -40.74 -18.00
CA ILE A 1035 18.80 -40.66 -17.56
C ILE A 1035 18.65 -40.99 -16.08
N VAL A 1036 18.18 -39.99 -15.33
CA VAL A 1036 17.68 -40.16 -13.96
C VAL A 1036 16.14 -40.23 -14.01
N ASP A 1037 15.57 -41.42 -13.77
CA ASP A 1037 14.10 -41.61 -13.68
C ASP A 1037 13.55 -40.90 -12.43
N GLN A 1038 13.26 -39.61 -12.60
CA GLN A 1038 12.80 -38.72 -11.55
C GLN A 1038 11.27 -38.82 -11.44
N LYS A 1039 10.75 -39.01 -10.22
CA LYS A 1039 9.31 -38.92 -9.98
C LYS A 1039 8.91 -37.46 -10.19
N LEU A 1040 8.09 -37.20 -11.20
CA LEU A 1040 7.39 -35.92 -11.31
C LEU A 1040 6.29 -35.91 -10.24
N PRO A 1041 6.32 -35.00 -9.25
CA PRO A 1041 5.19 -34.84 -8.38
C PRO A 1041 3.97 -34.42 -9.19
N ILE A 1042 2.77 -34.68 -8.67
CA ILE A 1042 1.55 -34.19 -9.28
C ILE A 1042 1.34 -32.76 -8.80
N PRO A 1043 1.18 -31.76 -9.70
CA PRO A 1043 0.78 -30.43 -9.31
C PRO A 1043 -0.66 -30.49 -8.79
N LEU A 1044 -0.85 -30.23 -7.49
CA LEU A 1044 -2.16 -30.24 -6.87
C LEU A 1044 -2.94 -28.97 -7.26
N PRO A 1045 -4.24 -29.07 -7.60
CA PRO A 1045 -5.04 -27.90 -7.96
C PRO A 1045 -5.11 -26.89 -6.81
N VAL A 1046 -4.82 -25.62 -7.10
CA VAL A 1046 -4.93 -24.53 -6.13
C VAL A 1046 -6.41 -24.21 -5.86
N ARG A 1047 -6.80 -24.17 -4.58
CA ARG A 1047 -8.17 -23.81 -4.16
C ARG A 1047 -8.22 -22.38 -3.62
N GLY A 1048 -9.41 -21.77 -3.63
CA GLY A 1048 -9.61 -20.43 -3.06
C GLY A 1048 -9.28 -20.32 -1.56
N SER A 1049 -9.45 -21.41 -0.81
CA SER A 1049 -9.01 -21.50 0.59
C SER A 1049 -7.49 -21.39 0.74
N ASP A 1050 -6.74 -21.89 -0.23
CA ASP A 1050 -5.29 -21.98 -0.17
C ASP A 1050 -4.69 -20.60 -0.44
N LEU A 1051 -5.27 -19.85 -1.38
CA LEU A 1051 -4.88 -18.47 -1.70
C LEU A 1051 -5.00 -17.51 -0.51
N THR A 1052 -5.99 -17.74 0.36
CA THR A 1052 -6.25 -16.90 1.55
C THR A 1052 -5.58 -17.40 2.82
N ASN A 1053 -4.93 -18.58 2.79
CA ASN A 1053 -4.27 -19.17 3.94
C ASN A 1053 -2.81 -18.68 4.03
N PRO A 1054 -2.40 -17.99 5.11
CA PRO A 1054 -1.03 -17.52 5.27
C PRO A 1054 0.00 -18.65 5.42
N ASP A 1055 -0.41 -19.81 5.94
CA ASP A 1055 0.47 -20.95 6.15
C ASP A 1055 0.67 -21.82 4.90
N TRP A 1056 -0.06 -21.52 3.81
CA TRP A 1056 0.04 -22.29 2.57
C TRP A 1056 1.25 -21.85 1.74
N ILE A 1057 2.17 -22.80 1.51
CA ILE A 1057 3.41 -22.59 0.77
C ILE A 1057 3.36 -23.40 -0.52
N PRO A 1058 3.24 -22.77 -1.70
CA PRO A 1058 3.11 -23.48 -2.97
C PRO A 1058 4.19 -24.54 -3.20
N SER A 1059 5.45 -24.23 -2.93
CA SER A 1059 6.57 -25.17 -3.13
C SER A 1059 6.53 -26.42 -2.26
N LEU A 1060 5.74 -26.44 -1.19
CA LEU A 1060 5.58 -27.57 -0.28
C LEU A 1060 4.20 -28.23 -0.41
N ASP A 1061 3.15 -27.41 -0.50
CA ASP A 1061 1.76 -27.84 -0.38
C ASP A 1061 1.06 -28.05 -1.73
N SER A 1062 1.62 -27.52 -2.84
CA SER A 1062 1.06 -27.72 -4.18
C SER A 1062 1.65 -28.93 -4.90
N LEU A 1063 2.53 -29.71 -4.24
CA LEU A 1063 3.16 -30.91 -4.79
C LEU A 1063 2.88 -32.14 -3.93
N ASP A 1064 2.57 -33.27 -4.56
CA ASP A 1064 2.37 -34.56 -3.86
C ASP A 1064 3.69 -35.24 -3.37
N GLY A 1065 4.82 -34.51 -3.42
CA GLY A 1065 6.13 -35.01 -3.01
C GLY A 1065 7.30 -34.19 -3.56
N SER A 1066 8.51 -34.69 -3.28
CA SER A 1066 9.74 -34.02 -3.69
C SER A 1066 10.09 -34.27 -5.16
N MET A 1067 10.45 -33.22 -5.88
CA MET A 1067 10.95 -33.32 -7.26
C MET A 1067 12.24 -34.12 -7.37
N ILE A 1068 13.13 -34.16 -6.37
CA ILE A 1068 14.44 -34.86 -6.48
C ILE A 1068 14.37 -36.38 -6.26
N LYS A 1069 13.18 -36.97 -6.10
CA LYS A 1069 13.05 -38.38 -5.74
C LYS A 1069 13.20 -39.28 -6.97
N ILE A 1070 14.19 -40.17 -6.95
CA ILE A 1070 14.35 -41.21 -7.98
C ILE A 1070 13.26 -42.27 -7.82
N ARG A 1071 12.68 -42.66 -8.95
CA ARG A 1071 11.70 -43.72 -9.09
C ARG A 1071 12.42 -45.07 -9.07
N ARG A 1072 12.31 -45.79 -7.95
CA ARG A 1072 12.93 -47.12 -7.81
C ARG A 1072 12.17 -48.20 -8.60
N PHE A 1073 12.91 -49.15 -9.15
CA PHE A 1073 12.45 -50.32 -9.90
C PHE A 1073 11.99 -51.44 -8.97
N SER A 1074 10.83 -52.01 -9.23
CA SER A 1074 10.33 -53.21 -8.55
C SER A 1074 10.91 -54.47 -9.20
N SER A 1075 11.02 -55.56 -8.44
CA SER A 1075 11.29 -56.87 -9.04
C SER A 1075 10.06 -57.35 -9.80
N PHE A 1076 10.25 -57.89 -11.00
CA PHE A 1076 9.19 -58.49 -11.81
C PHE A 1076 9.41 -60.00 -11.95
N ARG A 1077 8.38 -60.73 -12.39
CA ARG A 1077 8.41 -62.19 -12.52
C ARG A 1077 9.33 -62.60 -13.68
N ALA A 1078 10.25 -63.51 -13.40
CA ALA A 1078 10.88 -64.32 -14.43
C ALA A 1078 10.01 -65.56 -14.69
N TYR A 1079 9.79 -65.87 -15.95
CA TYR A 1079 9.04 -67.04 -16.38
C TYR A 1079 10.00 -68.19 -16.69
N HIS A 1080 9.49 -69.41 -16.82
CA HIS A 1080 10.31 -70.60 -17.03
C HIS A 1080 9.55 -71.67 -17.82
N ASP A 1081 10.30 -72.60 -18.42
CA ASP A 1081 9.75 -73.74 -19.17
C ASP A 1081 10.22 -75.10 -18.64
N SER A 1082 9.50 -76.14 -19.10
CA SER A 1082 10.06 -77.48 -19.33
C SER A 1082 10.57 -77.65 -20.79
N GLY A 1083 11.17 -76.60 -21.38
CA GLY A 1083 11.74 -76.59 -22.74
C GLY A 1083 10.95 -75.92 -23.89
N TYR A 1084 9.79 -75.30 -23.67
CA TYR A 1084 9.08 -74.51 -24.71
C TYR A 1084 8.60 -73.15 -24.19
N PHE A 1085 8.98 -72.09 -24.90
CA PHE A 1085 8.64 -70.70 -24.60
C PHE A 1085 7.34 -70.26 -25.28
N ASP A 1086 6.42 -69.63 -24.52
CA ASP A 1086 5.20 -69.00 -25.06
C ASP A 1086 5.05 -67.56 -24.53
N ALA A 1087 5.19 -66.57 -25.42
CA ALA A 1087 5.08 -65.15 -25.06
C ALA A 1087 3.70 -64.75 -24.53
N ASN A 1088 2.63 -65.48 -24.91
CA ASN A 1088 1.28 -65.19 -24.42
C ASN A 1088 1.10 -65.56 -22.94
N GLN A 1089 2.02 -66.35 -22.39
CA GLN A 1089 2.03 -66.75 -20.99
C GLN A 1089 2.80 -65.76 -20.11
N MET A 1090 3.49 -64.77 -20.71
CA MET A 1090 4.27 -63.78 -20.00
C MET A 1090 3.48 -62.50 -19.70
N SER A 1091 3.67 -61.98 -18.50
CA SER A 1091 3.39 -60.58 -18.18
C SER A 1091 4.67 -59.77 -18.32
N PHE A 1092 4.65 -58.72 -19.14
CA PHE A 1092 5.81 -57.86 -19.32
C PHE A 1092 5.81 -56.70 -18.31
N GLU A 1093 7.01 -56.32 -17.87
CA GLU A 1093 7.24 -55.13 -17.04
C GLU A 1093 7.41 -53.90 -17.94
N SER A 1094 6.63 -52.86 -17.70
CA SER A 1094 6.64 -51.61 -18.49
C SER A 1094 7.39 -50.48 -17.81
N ARG A 1095 8.01 -50.71 -16.65
CA ARG A 1095 8.74 -49.67 -15.91
C ARG A 1095 9.90 -49.02 -16.68
N LEU A 1096 10.47 -49.72 -17.64
CA LEU A 1096 11.57 -49.24 -18.49
C LEU A 1096 11.09 -48.58 -19.78
N VAL A 1097 9.79 -48.34 -19.92
CA VAL A 1097 9.20 -47.78 -21.13
C VAL A 1097 9.89 -46.47 -21.54
N GLY A 1098 10.19 -46.33 -22.84
CA GLY A 1098 10.83 -45.17 -23.44
C GLY A 1098 12.35 -45.09 -23.33
N ARG A 1099 12.97 -45.93 -22.48
CA ARG A 1099 14.44 -46.02 -22.39
C ARG A 1099 15.01 -46.56 -23.70
N SER A 1100 16.17 -46.08 -24.11
CA SER A 1100 16.88 -46.67 -25.25
C SER A 1100 17.31 -48.09 -24.92
N VAL A 1101 17.11 -48.99 -25.87
CA VAL A 1101 17.56 -50.38 -25.77
C VAL A 1101 19.08 -50.46 -25.93
N TRP A 1102 19.69 -49.48 -26.60
CA TRP A 1102 21.13 -49.24 -26.58
C TRP A 1102 21.48 -48.48 -25.29
N ASN A 1103 22.10 -49.18 -24.34
CA ASN A 1103 22.55 -48.60 -23.08
C ASN A 1103 23.97 -49.08 -22.77
N THR A 1104 24.80 -48.18 -22.25
CA THR A 1104 26.21 -48.49 -21.96
C THR A 1104 26.37 -49.52 -20.84
N ARG A 1105 25.37 -49.69 -19.96
CA ARG A 1105 25.38 -50.67 -18.88
C ARG A 1105 23.98 -50.99 -18.31
N TRP A 1106 23.46 -52.16 -18.65
CA TRP A 1106 22.38 -52.82 -17.93
C TRP A 1106 22.91 -53.66 -16.77
N MET A 1107 22.10 -53.82 -15.73
CA MET A 1107 22.35 -54.74 -14.63
C MET A 1107 21.10 -55.58 -14.35
N ILE A 1108 21.23 -56.90 -14.47
CA ILE A 1108 20.21 -57.86 -14.00
C ILE A 1108 20.62 -58.39 -12.63
N ILE A 1109 19.67 -58.36 -11.70
CA ILE A 1109 19.84 -58.86 -10.33
C ILE A 1109 18.81 -59.96 -10.10
N ILE A 1110 19.29 -61.14 -9.71
CA ILE A 1110 18.49 -62.32 -9.42
C ILE A 1110 18.68 -62.65 -7.94
N PRO A 1111 17.76 -62.24 -7.04
CA PRO A 1111 17.94 -62.46 -5.61
C PRO A 1111 17.73 -63.93 -5.22
N GLY A 1112 18.58 -64.49 -4.35
CA GLY A 1112 18.47 -65.89 -3.93
C GLY A 1112 17.18 -66.21 -3.18
N GLY A 1113 16.69 -65.26 -2.39
CA GLY A 1113 15.44 -65.39 -1.64
C GLY A 1113 14.17 -65.54 -2.48
N VAL A 1114 14.24 -65.42 -3.82
CA VAL A 1114 13.09 -65.66 -4.70
C VAL A 1114 12.92 -67.15 -5.06
N PHE A 1115 13.97 -67.95 -4.87
CA PHE A 1115 14.02 -69.35 -5.29
C PHE A 1115 13.58 -70.31 -4.19
N HIS A 1116 14.05 -70.09 -2.96
CA HIS A 1116 13.81 -70.99 -1.82
C HIS A 1116 14.00 -70.23 -0.49
N TYR A 1117 13.48 -70.76 0.63
CA TYR A 1117 13.62 -70.11 1.95
C TYR A 1117 15.09 -70.09 2.42
N ASP A 1118 15.83 -71.15 2.11
CA ASP A 1118 17.29 -71.20 2.18
C ASP A 1118 17.83 -70.64 0.86
N GLN A 1119 18.39 -69.44 0.96
CA GLN A 1119 18.77 -68.60 -0.18
C GLN A 1119 19.98 -69.16 -0.92
N ASP A 1120 20.92 -69.78 -0.20
CA ASP A 1120 22.12 -70.39 -0.78
C ASP A 1120 21.77 -71.69 -1.50
N PHE A 1121 20.94 -72.54 -0.88
CA PHE A 1121 20.40 -73.73 -1.54
C PHE A 1121 19.64 -73.38 -2.82
N GLY A 1122 18.80 -72.34 -2.77
CA GLY A 1122 18.04 -71.87 -3.93
C GLY A 1122 18.94 -71.40 -5.08
N LEU A 1123 19.98 -70.62 -4.78
CA LEU A 1123 20.94 -70.15 -5.78
C LEU A 1123 21.77 -71.28 -6.38
N GLU A 1124 22.26 -72.21 -5.58
CA GLU A 1124 23.04 -73.35 -6.07
C GLU A 1124 22.20 -74.25 -6.96
N THR A 1125 20.97 -74.57 -6.53
CA THR A 1125 20.04 -75.38 -7.31
C THR A 1125 19.64 -74.69 -8.61
N PHE A 1126 19.46 -73.36 -8.61
CA PHE A 1126 19.22 -72.60 -9.82
C PHE A 1126 20.40 -72.70 -10.78
N ILE A 1127 21.63 -72.43 -10.31
CA ILE A 1127 22.85 -72.46 -11.13
C ILE A 1127 23.08 -73.85 -11.73
N GLU A 1128 22.88 -74.93 -10.97
CA GLU A 1128 23.13 -76.28 -11.48
C GLU A 1128 22.13 -76.70 -12.58
N ASN A 1129 20.90 -76.18 -12.58
CA ASN A 1129 19.86 -76.60 -13.52
C ASN A 1129 19.68 -75.68 -14.71
N VAL A 1130 19.77 -74.35 -14.52
CA VAL A 1130 19.49 -73.36 -15.56
C VAL A 1130 20.38 -73.57 -16.79
N LYS A 1131 19.74 -73.66 -17.96
CA LYS A 1131 20.40 -73.84 -19.25
C LYS A 1131 20.63 -72.54 -19.98
N ASP A 1132 19.80 -71.53 -19.75
CA ASP A 1132 19.97 -70.18 -20.28
C ASP A 1132 19.12 -69.16 -19.51
N ILE A 1133 19.50 -67.89 -19.58
CA ILE A 1133 18.71 -66.75 -19.15
C ILE A 1133 18.44 -65.90 -20.39
N LYS A 1134 17.16 -65.77 -20.76
CA LYS A 1134 16.74 -65.04 -21.96
C LYS A 1134 16.07 -63.73 -21.58
N LEU A 1135 16.50 -62.65 -22.21
CA LEU A 1135 15.88 -61.33 -22.12
C LEU A 1135 14.93 -61.11 -23.30
N PHE A 1136 13.77 -60.55 -23.03
CA PHE A 1136 12.76 -60.22 -24.04
C PHE A 1136 12.52 -58.73 -24.00
N PHE A 1137 12.81 -58.04 -25.09
CA PHE A 1137 12.47 -56.64 -25.26
C PHE A 1137 11.38 -56.54 -26.31
N GLN A 1138 10.22 -56.05 -25.91
CA GLN A 1138 9.26 -55.48 -26.85
C GLN A 1138 9.68 -54.03 -27.05
N THR A 1139 9.91 -53.64 -28.29
CA THR A 1139 10.46 -52.33 -28.63
C THR A 1139 9.54 -51.60 -29.60
N TYR A 1140 9.72 -50.28 -29.64
CA TYR A 1140 9.20 -49.45 -30.71
C TYR A 1140 10.37 -48.60 -31.22
N ALA A 1141 10.66 -48.75 -32.50
CA ALA A 1141 11.76 -48.11 -33.20
C ALA A 1141 11.23 -46.98 -34.10
N ILE A 1142 12.00 -45.91 -34.17
CA ILE A 1142 11.65 -44.70 -34.89
C ILE A 1142 12.73 -44.48 -35.95
N SER A 1143 12.30 -44.35 -37.21
CA SER A 1143 13.22 -44.29 -38.35
C SER A 1143 14.03 -43.00 -38.36
N GLY A 1144 13.42 -41.85 -38.09
CA GLY A 1144 14.06 -40.55 -38.28
C GLY A 1144 13.69 -39.96 -39.64
N ASN A 1145 14.49 -39.00 -40.12
CA ASN A 1145 14.24 -38.25 -41.37
C ASN A 1145 15.14 -38.69 -42.52
#